data_AF-A0A927RGX6-F1
#
_entry.id   AF-A0A927RGX6-F1
#
_cell.length_a   1.000
_cell.length_b   1.000
_cell.length_c   1.000
_cell.angle_alpha   90.00
_cell.angle_beta   90.00
_cell.angle_gamma   90.00
#
_symmetry.space_group_name_H-M   'P 1'
#
loop_
_entity.id
_entity.type
_entity.pdbx_description
1 polymer ?
#
loop_
_entity_poly.entity_id
_entity_poly.type
_entity_poly.pdbx_seq_one_letter_code
_entity_poly.pdbx_strand_id
1 'polypeptide(L)'
;MRKILKQIFTAVISFALTLITVVAGIFPATIFVTAEEGITYEQTDALDDLKGSIVNGKEFSLTEYAFDESKDTQVLSFVEYCYSFYENLQDNYGLYVYVYNPKGLVFTVDHPLNQIQFAYGLSTSQNYTKYQLAFLNYSTEAAYKGLFYKFKVVMTEAQKQTLLQGLNSSERVYRVSGIELLEQGKTNATEYSVETTYRYSGYAAGYGSDSSAGNTLACNSEQAEALTLNVHSTAYRPSGTNGKNNYTQDSLHSVYFAVPNAVIKKYGGMSAIHAIWKNAVLKPALVTGNETAYDKILPYLGQVISKDEDSLVNYDSVLNYMYLGAYIKKTGALNTETFTYDYSFNCDTDHFMNTVSQTGNRVVEGIGENINPLYMLFYAGSGTDSADNYTVSSEDILLKLKESAKKYGGELVNGKYSEKVFSHVDENYTEVNIKADEEYSLTSEKIAQSWWEKIFGLSHVETSTTFNGIQAIYPVKESDLSGTAEEVCKRLYISQGDYAKFKEYYEANKELCTVYLFRYQTSDYVAQEASLLVQEKDWLGDEVWNKKDTNAYFFYQTVNLDFDIIDVTFSNGETDTVIPVASNPIDVVPDATPPVYTESDVLNEWMKWIRLAVILIIAIVLIIVFWQFVGPFFKLIWWIICLPFKAIGLLFKKKDKEDEEKKNDESGK
;
A
#
# COMPACT_ATOMS: atom_id res chain seq x y z
N MET A 1 -19.76 -37.02 3.60
CA MET A 1 -19.52 -37.02 2.15
C MET A 1 -19.08 -35.65 1.61
N ARG A 2 -19.84 -34.54 1.78
CA ARG A 2 -19.40 -33.19 1.34
C ARG A 2 -18.09 -32.68 1.98
N LYS A 3 -17.83 -32.99 3.25
CA LYS A 3 -16.57 -32.66 3.95
C LYS A 3 -15.39 -33.51 3.46
N ILE A 4 -15.67 -34.75 3.06
CA ILE A 4 -14.71 -35.72 2.52
C ILE A 4 -14.33 -35.37 1.07
N LEU A 5 -15.27 -34.82 0.26
CA LEU A 5 -14.95 -34.30 -1.09
C LEU A 5 -14.14 -33.00 -1.06
N LYS A 6 -14.35 -32.09 -0.08
CA LYS A 6 -13.49 -30.92 0.09
C LYS A 6 -12.07 -31.32 0.51
N GLN A 7 -11.93 -32.27 1.42
CA GLN A 7 -10.62 -32.77 1.86
C GLN A 7 -9.85 -33.52 0.75
N ILE A 8 -10.54 -34.15 -0.21
CA ILE A 8 -9.91 -34.81 -1.37
C ILE A 8 -9.56 -33.80 -2.48
N PHE A 9 -10.32 -32.71 -2.67
CA PHE A 9 -9.99 -31.64 -3.62
C PHE A 9 -8.80 -30.78 -3.15
N THR A 10 -8.70 -30.54 -1.84
CA THR A 10 -7.52 -29.92 -1.20
C THR A 10 -6.29 -30.83 -1.25
N ALA A 11 -6.48 -32.17 -1.24
CA ALA A 11 -5.42 -33.15 -1.39
C ALA A 11 -4.85 -33.28 -2.82
N VAL A 12 -5.43 -32.62 -3.84
CA VAL A 12 -4.90 -32.59 -5.23
C VAL A 12 -4.18 -31.27 -5.53
N ILE A 13 -4.55 -30.17 -4.87
CA ILE A 13 -3.91 -28.85 -5.05
C ILE A 13 -2.56 -28.80 -4.31
N SER A 14 -2.43 -29.39 -3.11
CA SER A 14 -1.13 -29.57 -2.44
C SER A 14 -0.26 -30.68 -3.08
N PHE A 15 -0.85 -31.58 -3.88
CA PHE A 15 -0.14 -32.67 -4.57
C PHE A 15 0.49 -32.22 -5.91
N ALA A 16 0.01 -31.12 -6.50
CA ALA A 16 0.61 -30.51 -7.68
C ALA A 16 1.74 -29.52 -7.35
N LEU A 17 1.83 -29.05 -6.09
CA LEU A 17 2.74 -27.97 -5.64
C LEU A 17 4.11 -28.45 -5.11
N THR A 18 4.45 -29.73 -5.28
CA THR A 18 5.76 -30.30 -4.91
C THR A 18 6.22 -31.37 -5.91
N LEU A 19 5.89 -31.20 -7.19
CA LEU A 19 6.54 -32.01 -8.23
C LEU A 19 7.98 -31.50 -8.40
N ILE A 20 8.87 -31.99 -7.52
CA ILE A 20 10.28 -32.13 -7.83
C ILE A 20 10.32 -33.12 -9.00
N THR A 21 10.19 -32.62 -10.23
CA THR A 21 10.54 -33.39 -11.41
C THR A 21 12.05 -33.54 -11.41
N VAL A 22 12.62 -34.54 -10.72
CA VAL A 22 13.95 -35.02 -11.11
C VAL A 22 13.74 -35.90 -12.33
N VAL A 23 13.77 -35.30 -13.52
CA VAL A 23 13.96 -36.06 -14.75
C VAL A 23 15.41 -35.85 -15.16
N ALA A 24 16.25 -36.82 -14.80
CA ALA A 24 17.63 -36.87 -15.23
C ALA A 24 17.67 -36.92 -16.76
N GLY A 25 18.02 -35.78 -17.35
CA GLY A 25 18.18 -35.60 -18.78
C GLY A 25 19.30 -34.62 -19.03
N ILE A 26 20.51 -35.14 -19.27
CA ILE A 26 21.57 -34.37 -19.91
C ILE A 26 21.21 -34.37 -21.39
N PHE A 27 20.83 -33.21 -21.93
CA PHE A 27 20.45 -33.09 -23.33
C PHE A 27 21.17 -31.90 -23.99
N PRO A 28 21.88 -32.09 -25.12
CA PRO A 28 22.46 -30.97 -25.85
C PRO A 28 21.36 -30.21 -26.59
N ALA A 29 21.14 -28.94 -26.25
CA ALA A 29 20.38 -28.02 -27.10
C ALA A 29 21.40 -27.29 -27.98
N THR A 30 21.36 -27.47 -29.29
CA THR A 30 22.27 -26.83 -30.24
C THR A 30 21.48 -26.08 -31.31
N ILE A 31 21.39 -24.76 -31.16
CA ILE A 31 21.01 -23.85 -32.24
C ILE A 31 22.31 -23.27 -32.79
N PHE A 32 22.63 -23.57 -34.05
CA PHE A 32 23.86 -23.11 -34.69
C PHE A 32 23.60 -21.80 -35.42
N VAL A 33 24.22 -20.72 -34.98
CA VAL A 33 24.24 -19.45 -35.72
C VAL A 33 25.59 -19.33 -36.42
N THR A 34 25.58 -19.26 -37.75
CA THR A 34 26.76 -18.86 -38.53
C THR A 34 26.95 -17.36 -38.38
N ALA A 35 28.20 -16.90 -38.23
CA ALA A 35 28.53 -15.49 -38.06
C ALA A 35 28.21 -14.68 -39.33
N GLU A 36 26.93 -14.38 -39.54
CA GLU A 36 26.50 -13.20 -40.29
C GLU A 36 26.46 -12.00 -39.32
N GLU A 37 26.52 -10.77 -39.83
CA GLU A 37 26.49 -9.57 -39.00
C GLU A 37 25.30 -9.62 -38.00
N GLY A 38 25.49 -9.21 -36.74
CA GLY A 38 24.51 -9.40 -35.67
C GLY A 38 23.09 -8.88 -35.96
N ILE A 39 22.98 -7.87 -36.84
CA ILE A 39 21.70 -7.35 -37.34
C ILE A 39 20.91 -8.43 -38.10
N THR A 40 21.58 -9.26 -38.90
CA THR A 40 20.92 -10.28 -39.71
C THR A 40 20.34 -11.37 -38.81
N TYR A 41 21.08 -11.82 -37.79
CA TYR A 41 20.57 -12.82 -36.85
C TYR A 41 19.34 -12.32 -36.09
N GLU A 42 19.34 -11.09 -35.60
CA GLU A 42 18.20 -10.52 -34.87
C GLU A 42 16.94 -10.36 -35.74
N GLN A 43 17.10 -10.31 -37.06
CA GLN A 43 16.01 -10.16 -38.04
C GLN A 43 15.45 -11.50 -38.54
N THR A 44 16.17 -12.62 -38.40
CA THR A 44 15.70 -13.94 -38.80
C THR A 44 14.50 -14.38 -37.96
N ASP A 45 13.47 -14.93 -38.62
CA ASP A 45 12.26 -15.45 -37.98
C ASP A 45 12.60 -16.56 -36.98
N ALA A 46 11.96 -16.52 -35.80
CA ALA A 46 12.21 -17.46 -34.71
C ALA A 46 12.05 -18.94 -35.14
N LEU A 47 11.10 -19.25 -36.02
CA LEU A 47 10.91 -20.61 -36.52
C LEU A 47 11.99 -21.00 -37.54
N ASP A 48 12.45 -20.05 -38.35
CA ASP A 48 13.52 -20.32 -39.32
C ASP A 48 14.85 -20.63 -38.63
N ASP A 49 15.16 -19.96 -37.52
CA ASP A 49 16.31 -20.30 -36.67
C ASP A 49 16.19 -21.68 -36.00
N LEU A 50 14.97 -22.12 -35.68
CA LEU A 50 14.71 -23.43 -35.05
C LEU A 50 14.75 -24.59 -36.05
N LYS A 51 14.47 -24.37 -37.33
CA LYS A 51 14.49 -25.44 -38.34
C LYS A 51 15.90 -26.02 -38.51
N GLY A 52 16.02 -27.34 -38.39
CA GLY A 52 17.31 -28.04 -38.47
C GLY A 52 18.21 -27.85 -37.24
N SER A 53 17.72 -27.16 -36.21
CA SER A 53 18.39 -27.10 -34.90
C SER A 53 18.18 -28.39 -34.11
N ILE A 54 19.01 -28.57 -33.09
CA ILE A 54 18.85 -29.63 -32.10
C ILE A 54 18.32 -28.98 -30.83
N VAL A 55 17.17 -29.42 -30.32
CA VAL A 55 16.60 -28.96 -29.05
C VAL A 55 16.47 -30.18 -28.16
N ASN A 56 17.05 -30.13 -26.96
CA ASN A 56 17.04 -31.25 -26.01
C ASN A 56 17.53 -32.57 -26.63
N GLY A 57 18.63 -32.53 -27.37
CA GLY A 57 19.30 -33.71 -27.94
C GLY A 57 18.58 -34.34 -29.13
N LYS A 58 17.49 -33.73 -29.61
CA LYS A 58 16.72 -34.17 -30.76
C LYS A 58 16.64 -33.07 -31.80
N GLU A 59 16.58 -33.47 -33.06
CA GLU A 59 16.27 -32.54 -34.14
C GLU A 59 14.90 -31.89 -33.88
N PHE A 60 14.84 -30.56 -33.96
CA PHE A 60 13.63 -29.81 -33.75
C PHE A 60 12.53 -30.28 -34.72
N SER A 61 11.35 -30.56 -34.17
CA SER A 61 10.18 -30.96 -34.97
C SER A 61 8.93 -30.22 -34.53
N LEU A 62 8.24 -29.64 -35.51
CA LEU A 62 6.93 -29.02 -35.33
C LEU A 62 5.86 -30.00 -34.81
N THR A 63 6.04 -31.32 -34.98
CA THR A 63 5.11 -32.30 -34.42
C THR A 63 5.24 -32.45 -32.90
N GLU A 64 6.43 -32.18 -32.33
CA GLU A 64 6.65 -32.21 -30.89
C GLU A 64 6.22 -30.89 -30.22
N TYR A 65 6.36 -29.77 -30.96
CA TYR A 65 6.09 -28.41 -30.51
C TYR A 65 4.93 -27.75 -31.29
N ALA A 66 3.79 -28.43 -31.40
CA ALA A 66 2.57 -27.88 -32.00
C ALA A 66 1.72 -27.08 -30.99
N PHE A 67 0.75 -26.30 -31.46
CA PHE A 67 -0.25 -25.72 -30.55
C PHE A 67 -0.92 -26.80 -29.69
N ASP A 68 -1.03 -26.55 -28.40
CA ASP A 68 -1.55 -27.49 -27.40
C ASP A 68 -2.03 -26.71 -26.16
N GLU A 69 -3.35 -26.63 -25.97
CA GLU A 69 -3.94 -25.91 -24.83
C GLU A 69 -3.59 -26.51 -23.46
N SER A 70 -3.11 -27.76 -23.42
CA SER A 70 -2.78 -28.48 -22.19
C SER A 70 -1.34 -28.26 -21.71
N LYS A 71 -0.46 -27.73 -22.57
CA LYS A 71 0.95 -27.44 -22.23
C LYS A 71 1.13 -25.99 -21.86
N ASP A 72 1.99 -25.71 -20.89
CA ASP A 72 2.36 -24.34 -20.53
C ASP A 72 3.45 -23.78 -21.45
N THR A 73 3.54 -22.45 -21.51
CA THR A 73 4.65 -21.76 -22.18
C THR A 73 5.96 -22.15 -21.51
N GLN A 74 7.00 -22.38 -22.32
CA GLN A 74 8.30 -22.84 -21.84
C GLN A 74 9.42 -22.27 -22.71
N VAL A 75 10.61 -22.11 -22.11
CA VAL A 75 11.82 -21.82 -22.87
C VAL A 75 12.29 -23.08 -23.59
N LEU A 76 12.46 -22.97 -24.91
CA LEU A 76 13.05 -24.02 -25.73
C LEU A 76 14.58 -24.02 -25.67
N SER A 77 15.15 -22.82 -25.70
CA SER A 77 16.61 -22.65 -25.77
C SER A 77 17.04 -21.29 -25.27
N PHE A 78 18.18 -21.28 -24.58
CA PHE A 78 18.93 -20.09 -24.21
C PHE A 78 20.22 -20.09 -25.02
N VAL A 79 20.42 -19.11 -25.91
CA VAL A 79 21.47 -19.09 -26.94
C VAL A 79 22.57 -18.08 -26.62
N GLU A 80 23.82 -18.56 -26.57
CA GLU A 80 25.03 -17.73 -26.56
C GLU A 80 25.43 -17.37 -27.99
N TYR A 81 25.60 -16.07 -28.25
CA TYR A 81 26.04 -15.57 -29.55
C TYR A 81 27.40 -14.88 -29.43
N CYS A 82 28.34 -15.29 -30.29
CA CYS A 82 29.61 -14.59 -30.52
C CYS A 82 30.44 -14.28 -29.26
N TYR A 83 30.44 -15.17 -28.26
CA TYR A 83 31.39 -15.07 -27.16
C TYR A 83 32.84 -15.12 -27.68
N SER A 84 33.67 -14.19 -27.20
CA SER A 84 35.12 -14.25 -27.36
C SER A 84 35.83 -13.82 -26.07
N PHE A 85 36.96 -14.45 -25.81
CA PHE A 85 37.88 -14.02 -24.76
C PHE A 85 38.77 -12.84 -25.21
N TYR A 86 38.68 -12.42 -26.47
CA TYR A 86 39.32 -11.20 -26.97
C TYR A 86 38.38 -10.00 -26.84
N GLU A 87 38.78 -9.00 -26.06
CA GLU A 87 38.01 -7.78 -25.79
C GLU A 87 37.54 -7.08 -27.07
N ASN A 88 38.40 -6.98 -28.08
CA ASN A 88 38.09 -6.33 -29.36
C ASN A 88 37.07 -7.09 -30.23
N LEU A 89 36.61 -8.28 -29.82
CA LEU A 89 35.57 -9.08 -30.48
C LEU A 89 34.30 -9.20 -29.63
N GLN A 90 34.28 -8.62 -28.42
CA GLN A 90 33.15 -8.76 -27.50
C GLN A 90 31.95 -7.88 -27.86
N ASP A 91 32.10 -6.91 -28.77
CA ASP A 91 31.00 -6.04 -29.21
C ASP A 91 29.80 -6.84 -29.76
N ASN A 92 30.07 -7.94 -30.45
CA ASN A 92 29.04 -8.80 -31.05
C ASN A 92 28.42 -9.81 -30.07
N TYR A 93 28.91 -9.88 -28.83
CA TYR A 93 28.38 -10.81 -27.83
C TYR A 93 26.92 -10.51 -27.49
N GLY A 94 26.09 -11.55 -27.44
CA GLY A 94 24.69 -11.46 -27.05
C GLY A 94 24.14 -12.76 -26.48
N LEU A 95 23.04 -12.64 -25.74
CA LEU A 95 22.28 -13.76 -25.19
C LEU A 95 20.84 -13.66 -25.70
N TYR A 96 20.26 -14.79 -26.08
CA TYR A 96 18.92 -14.85 -26.68
C TYR A 96 18.09 -15.98 -26.09
N VAL A 97 16.77 -15.81 -26.09
CA VAL A 97 15.82 -16.78 -25.57
C VAL A 97 14.80 -17.13 -26.64
N TYR A 98 14.62 -18.41 -26.89
CA TYR A 98 13.54 -18.95 -27.72
C TYR A 98 12.46 -19.52 -26.82
N VAL A 99 11.23 -19.03 -26.98
CA VAL A 99 10.08 -19.40 -26.16
C VAL A 99 9.05 -20.11 -27.03
N TYR A 100 8.55 -21.25 -26.55
CA TYR A 100 7.43 -21.97 -27.14
C TYR A 100 6.14 -21.64 -26.40
N ASN A 101 5.15 -21.17 -27.16
CA ASN A 101 3.84 -20.70 -26.70
C ASN A 101 2.72 -21.64 -27.21
N PRO A 102 2.60 -22.85 -26.65
CA PRO A 102 1.65 -23.86 -27.12
C PRO A 102 0.19 -23.43 -27.01
N LYS A 103 -0.15 -22.61 -26.02
CA LYS A 103 -1.53 -22.13 -25.83
C LYS A 103 -1.92 -21.01 -26.78
N GLY A 104 -0.98 -20.47 -27.56
CA GLY A 104 -1.22 -19.29 -28.39
C GLY A 104 -1.58 -18.06 -27.57
N LEU A 105 -0.97 -17.88 -26.38
CA LEU A 105 -1.13 -16.68 -25.56
C LEU A 105 -0.65 -15.46 -26.35
N VAL A 106 -1.28 -14.32 -26.12
CA VAL A 106 -0.83 -13.05 -26.69
C VAL A 106 -0.05 -12.31 -25.62
N PHE A 107 1.22 -12.04 -25.89
CA PHE A 107 2.08 -11.26 -25.00
C PHE A 107 2.14 -9.79 -25.40
N THR A 108 2.21 -8.90 -24.42
CA THR A 108 2.61 -7.50 -24.60
C THR A 108 4.12 -7.48 -24.71
N VAL A 109 4.63 -7.67 -25.93
CA VAL A 109 6.04 -8.00 -26.19
C VAL A 109 7.03 -6.85 -25.96
N ASP A 110 6.60 -5.60 -26.16
CA ASP A 110 7.39 -4.41 -25.88
C ASP A 110 7.00 -3.87 -24.50
N HIS A 111 7.52 -4.51 -23.44
CA HIS A 111 7.18 -4.16 -22.07
C HIS A 111 8.36 -4.35 -21.11
N PRO A 112 8.58 -3.42 -20.16
CA PRO A 112 9.69 -3.52 -19.19
C PRO A 112 9.58 -4.70 -18.21
N LEU A 113 8.37 -5.26 -18.06
CA LEU A 113 8.12 -6.44 -17.21
C LEU A 113 8.42 -7.78 -17.91
N ASN A 114 8.82 -7.77 -19.19
CA ASN A 114 9.33 -8.98 -19.82
C ASN A 114 10.79 -9.14 -19.40
N GLN A 115 11.10 -10.17 -18.61
CA GLN A 115 12.41 -10.32 -17.97
C GLN A 115 12.87 -11.78 -18.00
N ILE A 116 14.18 -11.98 -17.86
CA ILE A 116 14.82 -13.28 -17.65
C ILE A 116 15.67 -13.22 -16.39
N GLN A 117 15.69 -14.31 -15.64
CA GLN A 117 16.51 -14.44 -14.45
C GLN A 117 17.56 -15.53 -14.63
N PHE A 118 18.83 -15.18 -14.46
CA PHE A 118 19.92 -16.15 -14.48
C PHE A 118 21.14 -15.72 -13.66
N ALA A 119 21.92 -16.71 -13.23
CA ALA A 119 23.28 -16.56 -12.75
C ALA A 119 24.26 -17.14 -13.76
N TYR A 120 25.54 -16.75 -13.71
CA TYR A 120 26.57 -17.26 -14.61
C TYR A 120 27.75 -17.85 -13.82
N GLY A 121 28.72 -18.44 -14.52
CA GLY A 121 29.92 -19.02 -13.89
C GLY A 121 29.67 -20.28 -13.06
N LEU A 122 30.75 -20.81 -12.47
CA LEU A 122 30.76 -22.12 -11.79
C LEU A 122 30.38 -22.06 -10.30
N SER A 123 30.28 -20.87 -9.71
CA SER A 123 30.00 -20.72 -8.28
C SER A 123 28.52 -20.87 -7.95
N THR A 124 28.18 -21.85 -7.11
CA THR A 124 26.81 -22.07 -6.61
C THR A 124 26.36 -21.07 -5.54
N SER A 125 27.24 -20.17 -5.12
CA SER A 125 26.95 -19.12 -4.12
C SER A 125 26.75 -17.74 -4.76
N GLN A 126 26.74 -17.67 -6.10
CA GLN A 126 26.44 -16.43 -6.82
C GLN A 126 24.92 -16.21 -6.88
N ASN A 127 24.49 -15.00 -6.52
CA ASN A 127 23.09 -14.55 -6.65
C ASN A 127 22.68 -14.47 -8.12
N TYR A 128 21.38 -14.63 -8.35
CA TYR A 128 20.79 -14.48 -9.67
C TYR A 128 20.55 -13.00 -9.96
N THR A 129 20.43 -12.66 -11.23
CA THR A 129 20.14 -11.30 -11.68
C THR A 129 19.04 -11.33 -12.71
N LYS A 130 18.15 -10.34 -12.64
CA LYS A 130 17.11 -10.12 -13.63
C LYS A 130 17.58 -9.17 -14.72
N TYR A 131 17.25 -9.51 -15.96
CA TYR A 131 17.55 -8.72 -17.15
C TYR A 131 16.28 -8.55 -17.98
N GLN A 132 16.11 -7.37 -18.57
CA GLN A 132 15.00 -7.14 -19.49
C GLN A 132 15.14 -8.01 -20.75
N LEU A 133 14.02 -8.51 -21.25
CA LEU A 133 13.89 -9.16 -22.54
C LEU A 133 13.39 -8.17 -23.59
N ALA A 134 14.22 -7.87 -24.58
CA ALA A 134 13.80 -7.15 -25.78
C ALA A 134 13.23 -8.15 -26.79
N PHE A 135 11.97 -7.96 -27.17
CA PHE A 135 11.35 -8.74 -28.22
C PHE A 135 12.01 -8.46 -29.58
N LEU A 136 12.33 -9.51 -30.33
CA LEU A 136 12.86 -9.40 -31.68
C LEU A 136 11.77 -9.74 -32.71
N ASN A 137 11.30 -10.99 -32.69
CA ASN A 137 10.26 -11.46 -33.58
C ASN A 137 9.59 -12.72 -33.00
N TYR A 138 8.55 -13.18 -33.69
CA TYR A 138 7.91 -14.47 -33.44
C TYR A 138 7.70 -15.19 -34.77
N SER A 139 7.45 -16.49 -34.74
CA SER A 139 7.18 -17.29 -35.92
C SER A 139 6.02 -16.72 -36.74
N THR A 140 6.26 -16.35 -37.99
CA THR A 140 5.27 -15.60 -38.81
C THR A 140 4.46 -16.45 -39.77
N GLU A 141 4.87 -17.71 -40.02
CA GLU A 141 4.12 -18.64 -40.87
C GLU A 141 2.67 -18.81 -40.38
N ALA A 142 1.70 -18.76 -41.30
CA ALA A 142 0.28 -18.67 -40.94
C ALA A 142 -0.22 -19.82 -40.04
N ALA A 143 0.31 -21.03 -40.21
CA ALA A 143 -0.05 -22.20 -39.40
C ALA A 143 0.60 -22.23 -38.01
N TYR A 144 1.64 -21.43 -37.79
CA TYR A 144 2.48 -21.42 -36.58
C TYR A 144 2.63 -20.00 -36.01
N LYS A 145 1.73 -19.09 -36.37
CA LYS A 145 1.90 -17.68 -36.04
C LYS A 145 1.90 -17.46 -34.52
N GLY A 146 2.98 -16.93 -33.96
CA GLY A 146 3.10 -16.68 -32.52
C GLY A 146 3.25 -17.96 -31.67
N LEU A 147 3.66 -19.07 -32.29
CA LEU A 147 3.98 -20.31 -31.60
C LEU A 147 5.38 -20.28 -30.98
N PHE A 148 6.32 -19.59 -31.64
CA PHE A 148 7.68 -19.42 -31.15
C PHE A 148 8.03 -17.93 -31.08
N TYR A 149 8.61 -17.49 -29.97
CA TYR A 149 9.09 -16.11 -29.79
C TYR A 149 10.59 -16.10 -29.62
N LYS A 150 11.23 -15.04 -30.12
CA LYS A 150 12.65 -14.78 -29.96
C LYS A 150 12.85 -13.46 -29.21
N PHE A 151 13.60 -13.52 -28.11
CA PHE A 151 13.96 -12.36 -27.31
C PHE A 151 15.49 -12.23 -27.21
N LYS A 152 15.96 -11.00 -27.08
CA LYS A 152 17.34 -10.67 -26.71
C LYS A 152 17.39 -10.27 -25.24
N VAL A 153 18.40 -10.75 -24.53
CA VAL A 153 18.70 -10.27 -23.18
C VAL A 153 19.37 -8.90 -23.25
N VAL A 154 18.74 -7.90 -22.65
CA VAL A 154 19.27 -6.54 -22.59
C VAL A 154 20.17 -6.39 -21.38
N MET A 155 21.39 -5.90 -21.63
CA MET A 155 22.39 -5.62 -20.61
C MET A 155 22.94 -4.21 -20.82
N THR A 156 23.18 -3.50 -19.74
CA THR A 156 24.06 -2.32 -19.76
C THR A 156 25.50 -2.76 -20.07
N GLU A 157 26.33 -1.83 -20.55
CA GLU A 157 27.74 -2.11 -20.84
C GLU A 157 28.48 -2.64 -19.60
N ALA A 158 28.19 -2.08 -18.42
CA ALA A 158 28.78 -2.52 -17.15
C ALA A 158 28.36 -3.96 -16.78
N GLN A 159 27.09 -4.32 -16.96
CA GLN A 159 26.59 -5.68 -16.75
C GLN A 159 27.25 -6.67 -17.71
N LYS A 160 27.32 -6.32 -19.01
CA LYS A 160 27.97 -7.15 -20.03
C LYS A 160 29.43 -7.42 -19.69
N GLN A 161 30.19 -6.39 -19.30
CA GLN A 161 31.59 -6.53 -18.91
C GLN A 161 31.76 -7.42 -17.67
N THR A 162 30.92 -7.22 -16.64
CA THR A 162 30.98 -8.00 -15.39
C THR A 162 30.62 -9.46 -15.64
N LEU A 163 29.65 -9.72 -16.53
CA LEU A 163 29.30 -11.06 -16.97
C LEU A 163 30.48 -11.71 -17.69
N LEU A 164 31.04 -11.07 -18.72
CA LEU A 164 32.13 -11.63 -19.53
C LEU A 164 33.39 -11.92 -18.69
N GLN A 165 33.71 -11.09 -17.70
CA GLN A 165 34.81 -11.31 -16.76
C GLN A 165 34.58 -12.51 -15.84
N GLY A 166 33.33 -12.83 -15.51
CA GLY A 166 32.97 -13.96 -14.66
C GLY A 166 32.87 -15.30 -15.41
N LEU A 167 32.96 -15.30 -16.74
CA LEU A 167 32.89 -16.50 -17.56
C LEU A 167 34.26 -17.17 -17.72
N ASN A 168 34.26 -18.50 -17.80
CA ASN A 168 35.45 -19.27 -18.14
C ASN A 168 35.46 -19.54 -19.66
N SER A 169 36.55 -19.17 -20.35
CA SER A 169 36.65 -19.31 -21.81
C SER A 169 36.55 -20.76 -22.31
N SER A 170 36.88 -21.75 -21.49
CA SER A 170 36.78 -23.16 -21.86
C SER A 170 35.36 -23.71 -21.71
N GLU A 171 34.62 -23.27 -20.69
CA GLU A 171 33.23 -23.64 -20.44
C GLU A 171 32.47 -22.48 -19.79
N ARG A 172 31.45 -21.96 -20.48
CA ARG A 172 30.65 -20.82 -20.04
C ARG A 172 29.33 -21.35 -19.54
N VAL A 173 29.02 -21.04 -18.28
CA VAL A 173 27.88 -21.62 -17.59
C VAL A 173 26.87 -20.53 -17.31
N TYR A 174 25.62 -20.78 -17.69
CA TYR A 174 24.45 -19.94 -17.41
C TYR A 174 23.40 -20.80 -16.73
N ARG A 175 22.94 -20.39 -15.55
CA ARG A 175 21.88 -21.06 -14.80
C ARG A 175 20.65 -20.19 -14.89
N VAL A 176 19.72 -20.57 -15.75
CA VAL A 176 18.50 -19.82 -16.02
C VAL A 176 17.39 -20.41 -15.16
N SER A 177 16.82 -19.60 -14.28
CA SER A 177 15.73 -20.05 -13.41
C SER A 177 14.37 -19.90 -14.07
N GLY A 178 14.16 -18.81 -14.80
CA GLY A 178 12.83 -18.45 -15.29
C GLY A 178 12.83 -17.27 -16.25
N ILE A 179 11.68 -17.10 -16.93
CA ILE A 179 11.33 -15.88 -17.65
C ILE A 179 9.98 -15.36 -17.20
N GLU A 180 9.86 -14.05 -17.15
CA GLU A 180 8.62 -13.34 -16.89
C GLU A 180 8.10 -12.75 -18.19
N LEU A 181 6.86 -13.04 -18.55
CA LEU A 181 6.22 -12.45 -19.73
C LEU A 181 4.86 -11.86 -19.36
N LEU A 182 4.63 -10.63 -19.82
CA LEU A 182 3.34 -9.95 -19.66
C LEU A 182 2.34 -10.43 -20.72
N GLU A 183 1.32 -11.14 -20.28
CA GLU A 183 0.18 -11.48 -21.14
C GLU A 183 -0.73 -10.26 -21.36
N GLN A 184 -1.31 -10.17 -22.56
CA GLN A 184 -2.20 -9.08 -22.93
C GLN A 184 -3.40 -9.02 -21.98
N GLY A 185 -3.63 -7.84 -21.38
CA GLY A 185 -4.73 -7.60 -20.45
C GLY A 185 -4.43 -7.96 -18.99
N LYS A 186 -3.26 -8.54 -18.67
CA LYS A 186 -2.79 -8.68 -17.28
C LYS A 186 -2.05 -7.42 -16.82
N THR A 187 -1.97 -7.24 -15.51
CA THR A 187 -1.29 -6.11 -14.87
C THR A 187 0.17 -6.40 -14.52
N ASN A 188 0.45 -7.63 -14.09
CA ASN A 188 1.79 -8.11 -13.77
C ASN A 188 2.17 -9.24 -14.73
N ALA A 189 3.47 -9.45 -14.90
CA ALA A 189 4.00 -10.56 -15.68
C ALA A 189 3.67 -11.91 -15.02
N THR A 190 3.67 -12.97 -15.84
CA THR A 190 3.58 -14.35 -15.37
C THR A 190 4.95 -14.99 -15.51
N GLU A 191 5.38 -15.65 -14.45
CA GLU A 191 6.63 -16.41 -14.39
C GLU A 191 6.47 -17.76 -15.06
N TYR A 192 7.45 -18.09 -15.90
CA TYR A 192 7.59 -19.37 -16.58
C TYR A 192 8.94 -19.97 -16.20
N SER A 193 8.90 -20.98 -15.34
CA SER A 193 10.11 -21.64 -14.86
C SER A 193 10.87 -22.31 -16.00
N VAL A 194 12.19 -22.17 -15.97
CA VAL A 194 13.13 -22.78 -16.93
C VAL A 194 13.98 -23.84 -16.25
N GLU A 195 14.43 -23.58 -15.02
CA GLU A 195 15.15 -24.58 -14.20
C GLU A 195 16.27 -25.31 -14.98
N THR A 196 17.09 -24.58 -15.73
CA THR A 196 18.09 -25.20 -16.62
C THR A 196 19.45 -24.52 -16.53
N THR A 197 20.50 -25.35 -16.40
CA THR A 197 21.89 -24.93 -16.56
C THR A 197 22.36 -25.21 -17.98
N TYR A 198 22.77 -24.17 -18.69
CA TYR A 198 23.36 -24.21 -20.02
C TYR A 198 24.87 -24.08 -19.93
N ARG A 199 25.59 -25.01 -20.57
CA ARG A 199 27.05 -25.07 -20.61
C ARG A 199 27.53 -24.96 -22.05
N TYR A 200 28.15 -23.83 -22.36
CA TYR A 200 28.69 -23.51 -23.66
C TYR A 200 30.19 -23.79 -23.74
N SER A 201 30.61 -24.43 -24.82
CA SER A 201 32.02 -24.70 -25.13
C SER A 201 32.30 -24.44 -26.61
N GLY A 202 33.57 -24.31 -27.00
CA GLY A 202 33.93 -23.92 -28.36
C GLY A 202 33.53 -22.48 -28.68
N TYR A 203 33.56 -22.11 -29.97
CA TYR A 203 33.36 -20.73 -30.42
C TYR A 203 32.61 -20.67 -31.76
N ALA A 204 31.86 -19.59 -31.96
CA ALA A 204 31.38 -19.21 -33.28
C ALA A 204 32.57 -18.97 -34.23
N ALA A 205 32.36 -19.16 -35.53
CA ALA A 205 33.41 -18.99 -36.54
C ALA A 205 34.04 -17.59 -36.43
N GLY A 206 35.37 -17.53 -36.30
CA GLY A 206 36.11 -16.26 -36.16
C GLY A 206 36.22 -15.68 -34.74
N TYR A 207 35.60 -16.28 -33.72
CA TYR A 207 35.61 -15.75 -32.34
C TYR A 207 36.54 -16.51 -31.37
N GLY A 208 37.06 -17.66 -31.80
CA GLY A 208 38.04 -18.46 -31.06
C GLY A 208 39.49 -18.01 -31.27
N SER A 209 40.44 -18.80 -30.76
CA SER A 209 41.88 -18.54 -30.94
C SER A 209 42.37 -18.70 -32.38
N ASP A 210 41.68 -19.52 -33.18
CA ASP A 210 41.93 -19.68 -34.62
C ASP A 210 40.84 -18.95 -35.41
N SER A 211 41.19 -17.81 -36.00
CA SER A 211 40.28 -16.99 -36.79
C SER A 211 39.83 -17.64 -38.11
N SER A 212 40.49 -18.72 -38.53
CA SER A 212 40.13 -19.50 -39.72
C SER A 212 39.26 -20.72 -39.43
N ALA A 213 39.08 -21.07 -38.15
CA ALA A 213 38.24 -22.18 -37.75
C ALA A 213 36.76 -21.91 -38.05
N GLY A 214 36.07 -22.94 -38.52
CA GLY A 214 34.62 -22.93 -38.63
C GLY A 214 33.92 -22.89 -37.27
N ASN A 215 32.59 -22.98 -37.27
CA ASN A 215 31.82 -23.01 -36.02
C ASN A 215 32.14 -24.28 -35.22
N THR A 216 32.60 -24.10 -33.97
CA THR A 216 32.87 -25.18 -33.00
C THR A 216 32.00 -25.05 -31.74
N LEU A 217 31.08 -24.09 -31.72
CA LEU A 217 30.20 -23.81 -30.59
C LEU A 217 29.30 -25.02 -30.32
N ALA A 218 29.27 -25.44 -29.07
CA ALA A 218 28.41 -26.51 -28.59
C ALA A 218 27.79 -26.12 -27.25
N CYS A 219 26.55 -26.54 -27.03
CA CYS A 219 25.86 -26.34 -25.77
C CYS A 219 25.30 -27.65 -25.24
N ASN A 220 25.50 -27.86 -23.94
CA ASN A 220 24.85 -28.92 -23.17
C ASN A 220 23.93 -28.27 -22.14
N SER A 221 22.75 -28.85 -21.94
CA SER A 221 21.84 -28.42 -20.90
C SER A 221 21.56 -29.53 -19.90
N GLU A 222 21.42 -29.15 -18.64
CA GLU A 222 21.05 -30.03 -17.54
C GLU A 222 20.05 -29.33 -16.62
N GLN A 223 19.16 -30.10 -16.01
CA GLN A 223 18.18 -29.57 -15.08
C GLN A 223 18.86 -28.93 -13.86
N ALA A 224 18.37 -27.76 -13.46
CA ALA A 224 18.76 -27.03 -12.27
C ALA A 224 17.66 -27.10 -11.20
N GLU A 225 18.04 -26.89 -9.95
CA GLU A 225 17.10 -26.79 -8.83
C GLU A 225 16.64 -25.33 -8.67
N ALA A 226 15.32 -25.11 -8.58
CA ALA A 226 14.71 -23.83 -8.24
C ALA A 226 13.57 -24.02 -7.23
N LEU A 227 13.20 -22.95 -6.55
CA LEU A 227 12.03 -22.89 -5.68
C LEU A 227 10.89 -22.18 -6.37
N THR A 228 9.78 -22.87 -6.59
CA THR A 228 8.53 -22.19 -6.97
C THR A 228 7.85 -21.64 -5.72
N LEU A 229 7.69 -20.33 -5.64
CA LEU A 229 7.04 -19.69 -4.49
C LEU A 229 5.69 -19.07 -4.89
N ASN A 230 4.67 -19.36 -4.09
CA ASN A 230 3.42 -18.61 -4.10
C ASN A 230 3.49 -17.55 -3.00
N VAL A 231 3.83 -16.32 -3.39
CA VAL A 231 4.11 -15.19 -2.50
C VAL A 231 2.83 -14.42 -2.21
N HIS A 232 2.60 -14.11 -0.94
CA HIS A 232 1.46 -13.31 -0.47
C HIS A 232 1.98 -12.14 0.36
N SER A 233 1.34 -10.97 0.27
CA SER A 233 1.72 -9.80 1.05
C SER A 233 0.94 -9.67 2.35
N THR A 234 1.54 -8.97 3.32
CA THR A 234 0.85 -8.42 4.48
C THR A 234 1.63 -7.22 5.00
N ALA A 235 1.04 -6.45 5.91
CA ALA A 235 1.73 -5.36 6.58
C ALA A 235 1.31 -5.26 8.04
N TYR A 236 2.13 -4.61 8.86
CA TYR A 236 1.79 -4.36 10.25
C TYR A 236 2.04 -2.92 10.66
N ARG A 237 1.04 -2.35 11.34
CA ARG A 237 1.12 -1.03 11.95
C ARG A 237 0.87 -1.17 13.45
N PRO A 238 1.76 -0.65 14.31
CA PRO A 238 1.47 -0.54 15.72
C PRO A 238 0.24 0.33 15.98
N SER A 239 -0.43 0.15 17.13
CA SER A 239 -1.66 0.89 17.46
C SER A 239 -1.46 2.40 17.67
N GLY A 240 -0.22 2.86 17.88
CA GLY A 240 0.12 4.27 18.09
C GLY A 240 0.81 4.90 16.88
N THR A 241 1.17 6.17 17.00
CA THR A 241 1.93 6.92 15.99
C THR A 241 3.44 6.63 16.09
N ASN A 242 4.23 7.03 15.11
CA ASN A 242 5.69 6.84 15.15
C ASN A 242 6.46 8.05 15.72
N GLY A 243 5.75 9.02 16.30
CA GLY A 243 6.34 10.21 16.93
C GLY A 243 6.70 11.35 15.96
N LYS A 244 6.53 11.18 14.63
CA LYS A 244 6.70 12.29 13.68
C LYS A 244 5.60 13.35 13.82
N ASN A 245 4.37 12.91 14.01
CA ASN A 245 3.19 13.73 14.29
C ASN A 245 2.05 12.83 14.83
N ASN A 246 0.85 13.39 14.97
CA ASN A 246 -0.30 12.72 15.60
C ASN A 246 -1.05 11.76 14.66
N TYR A 247 -0.63 11.61 13.40
CA TYR A 247 -1.36 10.86 12.38
C TYR A 247 -0.45 10.00 11.48
N THR A 248 0.84 9.90 11.79
CA THR A 248 1.81 9.07 11.08
C THR A 248 2.15 7.84 11.90
N GLN A 249 2.10 6.66 11.28
CA GLN A 249 2.46 5.38 11.86
C GLN A 249 3.60 4.74 11.07
N ASP A 250 4.42 3.93 11.74
CA ASP A 250 5.30 3.01 11.02
C ASP A 250 4.45 1.90 10.38
N SER A 251 4.80 1.56 9.14
CA SER A 251 4.20 0.47 8.38
C SER A 251 5.28 -0.52 7.98
N LEU A 252 5.26 -1.71 8.59
CA LEU A 252 6.19 -2.79 8.29
C LEU A 252 5.64 -3.65 7.15
N HIS A 253 6.28 -3.61 5.99
CA HIS A 253 5.90 -4.36 4.81
C HIS A 253 6.51 -5.76 4.85
N SER A 254 5.67 -6.74 4.49
CA SER A 254 6.00 -8.14 4.62
C SER A 254 5.45 -8.96 3.47
N VAL A 255 6.12 -10.06 3.17
CA VAL A 255 5.52 -11.17 2.42
C VAL A 255 5.62 -12.47 3.21
N TYR A 256 4.80 -13.44 2.84
CA TYR A 256 4.89 -14.81 3.34
C TYR A 256 4.77 -15.83 2.21
N PHE A 257 5.49 -16.94 2.38
CA PHE A 257 5.57 -18.03 1.42
C PHE A 257 5.99 -19.32 2.11
N ALA A 258 5.75 -20.47 1.48
CA ALA A 258 6.07 -21.79 2.01
C ALA A 258 7.30 -22.40 1.31
N VAL A 259 8.26 -22.90 2.09
CA VAL A 259 9.46 -23.59 1.59
C VAL A 259 9.40 -25.07 1.98
N PRO A 260 9.62 -26.01 1.05
CA PRO A 260 9.62 -27.45 1.36
C PRO A 260 10.65 -27.82 2.43
N ASN A 261 10.23 -28.61 3.43
CA ASN A 261 11.10 -29.08 4.52
C ASN A 261 12.27 -29.92 4.01
N ALA A 262 12.13 -30.56 2.83
CA ALA A 262 13.20 -31.30 2.17
C ALA A 262 14.38 -30.40 1.76
N VAL A 263 14.11 -29.18 1.29
CA VAL A 263 15.13 -28.19 0.90
C VAL A 263 15.87 -27.70 2.14
N ILE A 264 15.14 -27.36 3.20
CA ILE A 264 15.71 -26.93 4.50
C ILE A 264 16.58 -28.05 5.09
N LYS A 265 16.13 -29.30 5.03
CA LYS A 265 16.92 -30.45 5.51
C LYS A 265 18.21 -30.65 4.70
N LYS A 266 18.18 -30.38 3.40
CA LYS A 266 19.31 -30.56 2.48
C LYS A 266 20.36 -29.45 2.63
N TYR A 267 19.92 -28.19 2.72
CA TYR A 267 20.79 -27.02 2.65
C TYR A 267 20.93 -26.22 3.94
N GLY A 268 20.14 -26.55 4.97
CA GLY A 268 20.13 -25.85 6.25
C GLY A 268 19.07 -24.73 6.31
N GLY A 269 19.24 -23.80 7.24
CA GLY A 269 18.28 -22.71 7.46
C GLY A 269 18.41 -21.63 6.40
N MET A 270 17.31 -20.97 6.07
CA MET A 270 17.34 -19.79 5.20
C MET A 270 18.11 -18.66 5.91
N SER A 271 19.22 -18.23 5.29
CA SER A 271 20.14 -17.22 5.82
C SER A 271 20.01 -15.88 5.12
N ALA A 272 19.45 -15.83 3.91
CA ALA A 272 19.18 -14.58 3.20
C ALA A 272 18.08 -14.71 2.16
N ILE A 273 17.45 -13.60 1.81
CA ILE A 273 16.50 -13.46 0.69
C ILE A 273 16.94 -12.28 -0.18
N HIS A 274 17.09 -12.55 -1.47
CA HIS A 274 17.36 -11.55 -2.50
C HIS A 274 16.05 -11.17 -3.20
N ALA A 275 15.64 -9.90 -3.12
CA ALA A 275 14.36 -9.43 -3.64
C ALA A 275 14.49 -8.07 -4.32
N ILE A 276 13.55 -7.77 -5.22
CA ILE A 276 13.51 -6.54 -6.02
C ILE A 276 12.09 -5.98 -6.09
N TRP A 277 11.93 -4.65 -6.08
CA TRP A 277 10.65 -3.97 -6.28
C TRP A 277 10.84 -2.49 -6.65
N LYS A 278 9.77 -1.83 -7.08
CA LYS A 278 9.72 -0.39 -7.34
C LYS A 278 8.89 0.31 -6.26
N ASN A 279 9.49 1.19 -5.45
CA ASN A 279 8.70 1.98 -4.49
C ASN A 279 7.91 3.07 -5.22
N ALA A 280 6.68 3.27 -4.78
CA ALA A 280 5.89 4.44 -5.12
C ALA A 280 5.08 4.89 -3.90
N VAL A 281 4.88 6.20 -3.75
CA VAL A 281 4.06 6.79 -2.71
C VAL A 281 2.77 7.28 -3.34
N LEU A 282 1.63 6.83 -2.82
CA LEU A 282 0.32 7.30 -3.30
C LEU A 282 0.15 8.79 -3.03
N LYS A 283 -0.60 9.48 -3.91
CA LYS A 283 -1.19 10.77 -3.54
C LYS A 283 -2.25 10.57 -2.44
N PRO A 284 -2.54 11.59 -1.63
CA PRO A 284 -3.61 11.53 -0.65
C PRO A 284 -4.94 11.09 -1.27
N ALA A 285 -5.51 10.03 -0.69
CA ALA A 285 -6.86 9.55 -0.97
C ALA A 285 -7.82 10.05 0.11
N LEU A 286 -9.08 10.29 -0.26
CA LEU A 286 -10.13 10.69 0.68
C LEU A 286 -11.06 9.51 0.96
N VAL A 287 -11.33 9.27 2.24
CA VAL A 287 -12.39 8.36 2.70
C VAL A 287 -13.46 9.19 3.37
N THR A 288 -14.74 8.99 3.04
CA THR A 288 -15.82 9.70 3.71
C THR A 288 -17.02 8.80 3.98
N GLY A 289 -17.66 9.02 5.13
CA GLY A 289 -18.98 8.47 5.44
C GLY A 289 -20.15 9.31 4.93
N ASN A 290 -19.88 10.47 4.30
CA ASN A 290 -20.92 11.36 3.80
C ASN A 290 -21.27 11.04 2.35
N GLU A 291 -22.40 10.36 2.14
CA GLU A 291 -22.86 9.92 0.82
C GLU A 291 -23.05 11.08 -0.16
N THR A 292 -23.65 12.18 0.30
CA THR A 292 -23.92 13.34 -0.57
C THR A 292 -22.64 14.03 -1.02
N ALA A 293 -21.66 14.18 -0.13
CA ALA A 293 -20.35 14.70 -0.51
C ALA A 293 -19.60 13.74 -1.44
N TYR A 294 -19.63 12.43 -1.15
CA TYR A 294 -19.05 11.40 -2.01
C TYR A 294 -19.59 11.48 -3.44
N ASP A 295 -20.91 11.45 -3.61
CA ASP A 295 -21.57 11.48 -4.92
C ASP A 295 -21.28 12.76 -5.71
N LYS A 296 -21.17 13.91 -5.01
CA LYS A 296 -20.82 15.18 -5.67
C LYS A 296 -19.36 15.27 -6.09
N ILE A 297 -18.44 14.66 -5.34
CA ILE A 297 -16.99 14.70 -5.63
C ILE A 297 -16.60 13.71 -6.72
N LEU A 298 -17.26 12.55 -6.76
CA LEU A 298 -16.94 11.45 -7.66
C LEU A 298 -16.74 11.86 -9.15
N PRO A 299 -17.57 12.75 -9.74
CA PRO A 299 -17.39 13.21 -11.12
C PRO A 299 -16.11 14.03 -11.36
N TYR A 300 -15.55 14.67 -10.33
CA TYR A 300 -14.41 15.57 -10.42
C TYR A 300 -13.06 14.87 -10.18
N LEU A 301 -13.04 13.55 -9.95
CA LEU A 301 -11.78 12.82 -9.74
C LEU A 301 -10.83 12.97 -10.94
N GLY A 302 -9.59 13.34 -10.66
CA GLY A 302 -8.55 13.61 -11.66
C GLY A 302 -8.68 14.95 -12.38
N GLN A 303 -9.64 15.81 -12.00
CA GLN A 303 -9.87 17.12 -12.59
C GLN A 303 -9.46 18.23 -11.62
N VAL A 304 -8.82 19.27 -12.14
CA VAL A 304 -8.54 20.47 -11.37
C VAL A 304 -9.87 21.13 -11.03
N ILE A 305 -10.11 21.34 -9.73
CA ILE A 305 -11.28 22.03 -9.22
C ILE A 305 -10.90 23.49 -9.01
N SER A 306 -11.38 24.37 -9.87
CA SER A 306 -11.17 25.82 -9.77
C SER A 306 -12.47 26.58 -10.07
N LYS A 307 -12.55 27.80 -9.57
CA LYS A 307 -13.74 28.66 -9.74
C LYS A 307 -13.96 29.07 -11.20
N ASP A 308 -12.87 29.21 -11.94
CA ASP A 308 -12.80 29.46 -13.39
C ASP A 308 -11.56 28.75 -13.96
N GLU A 309 -11.56 28.37 -15.25
CA GLU A 309 -10.43 27.68 -15.92
C GLU A 309 -9.10 28.47 -15.87
N ASP A 310 -9.18 29.80 -15.74
CA ASP A 310 -8.03 30.72 -15.66
C ASP A 310 -7.73 31.21 -14.22
N SER A 311 -8.48 30.75 -13.21
CA SER A 311 -8.35 31.23 -11.84
C SER A 311 -7.38 30.38 -11.02
N LEU A 312 -6.47 31.02 -10.29
CA LEU A 312 -5.56 30.39 -9.31
C LEU A 312 -6.30 29.92 -8.02
N VAL A 313 -7.61 30.10 -7.97
CA VAL A 313 -8.47 29.74 -6.82
C VAL A 313 -8.85 28.26 -6.90
N ASN A 314 -8.36 27.45 -5.96
CA ASN A 314 -8.63 26.01 -5.85
C ASN A 314 -9.94 25.71 -5.10
N TYR A 315 -11.04 26.30 -5.59
CA TYR A 315 -12.38 26.17 -5.01
C TYR A 315 -13.45 26.21 -6.08
N ASP A 316 -14.37 25.25 -6.06
CA ASP A 316 -15.60 25.20 -6.85
C ASP A 316 -16.83 25.34 -5.94
N SER A 317 -17.55 26.46 -6.12
CA SER A 317 -18.81 26.75 -5.45
C SER A 317 -19.95 25.78 -5.80
N VAL A 318 -19.84 25.03 -6.89
CA VAL A 318 -20.84 24.01 -7.26
C VAL A 318 -20.81 22.84 -6.29
N LEU A 319 -19.61 22.44 -5.84
CA LEU A 319 -19.47 21.32 -4.90
C LEU A 319 -20.16 21.64 -3.55
N ASN A 320 -20.02 22.88 -3.04
CA ASN A 320 -20.50 23.31 -1.72
C ASN A 320 -19.96 22.47 -0.54
N TYR A 321 -18.91 21.69 -0.77
CA TYR A 321 -18.26 20.82 0.20
C TYR A 321 -16.77 21.05 0.20
N MET A 322 -16.15 21.01 1.37
CA MET A 322 -14.71 21.12 1.56
C MET A 322 -14.28 20.11 2.63
N TYR A 323 -13.10 19.54 2.47
CA TYR A 323 -12.49 18.71 3.51
C TYR A 323 -11.18 19.33 3.98
N LEU A 324 -11.00 19.37 5.31
CA LEU A 324 -9.77 19.82 5.95
C LEU A 324 -9.22 18.70 6.84
N GLY A 325 -8.06 18.16 6.50
CA GLY A 325 -7.35 17.12 7.25
C GLY A 325 -6.56 17.69 8.42
N ALA A 326 -6.57 17.00 9.56
CA ALA A 326 -6.00 17.46 10.83
C ALA A 326 -6.47 18.88 11.22
N TYR A 327 -7.74 19.18 10.93
CA TYR A 327 -8.31 20.51 11.15
C TYR A 327 -8.45 20.84 12.63
N ILE A 328 -7.75 21.89 13.07
CA ILE A 328 -7.83 22.40 14.44
C ILE A 328 -8.27 23.86 14.39
N LYS A 329 -9.23 24.19 15.26
CA LYS A 329 -9.65 25.55 15.53
C LYS A 329 -9.34 25.92 16.98
N LYS A 330 -8.56 26.99 17.19
CA LYS A 330 -8.21 27.52 18.52
C LYS A 330 -8.81 28.91 18.70
N THR A 331 -9.30 29.20 19.91
CA THR A 331 -9.75 30.55 20.30
C THR A 331 -8.77 31.12 21.32
N GLY A 332 -8.02 32.14 20.91
CA GLY A 332 -7.02 32.83 21.73
C GLY A 332 -7.56 34.06 22.47
N ALA A 333 -6.65 34.79 23.12
CA ALA A 333 -6.97 36.05 23.79
C ALA A 333 -7.53 37.08 22.79
N LEU A 334 -8.39 37.98 23.28
CA LEU A 334 -9.07 39.01 22.47
C LEU A 334 -9.97 38.46 21.35
N ASN A 335 -10.44 37.21 21.49
CA ASN A 335 -11.35 36.58 20.53
C ASN A 335 -10.71 36.42 19.14
N THR A 336 -9.40 36.14 19.13
CA THR A 336 -8.67 35.75 17.92
C THR A 336 -8.86 34.26 17.67
N GLU A 337 -9.33 33.88 16.49
CA GLU A 337 -9.45 32.50 16.07
C GLU A 337 -8.28 32.10 15.17
N THR A 338 -7.58 31.04 15.57
CA THR A 338 -6.49 30.44 14.79
C THR A 338 -6.95 29.13 14.17
N PHE A 339 -6.68 28.96 12.88
CA PHE A 339 -6.99 27.76 12.12
C PHE A 339 -5.71 27.07 11.64
N THR A 340 -5.66 25.75 11.72
CA THR A 340 -4.60 24.92 11.13
C THR A 340 -5.19 23.68 10.48
N TYR A 341 -4.61 23.26 9.36
CA TYR A 341 -4.92 21.99 8.69
C TYR A 341 -3.73 21.56 7.83
N ASP A 342 -3.56 20.25 7.64
CA ASP A 342 -2.42 19.69 6.91
C ASP A 342 -2.76 19.21 5.49
N TYR A 343 -4.00 18.80 5.23
CA TYR A 343 -4.52 18.69 3.87
C TYR A 343 -5.80 19.47 3.70
N SER A 344 -6.04 19.95 2.48
CA SER A 344 -7.32 20.52 2.11
C SER A 344 -7.78 20.00 0.76
N PHE A 345 -9.08 19.82 0.59
CA PHE A 345 -9.72 19.53 -0.69
C PHE A 345 -10.86 20.53 -0.92
N ASN A 346 -10.93 21.09 -2.13
CA ASN A 346 -11.87 22.14 -2.50
C ASN A 346 -11.84 23.36 -1.54
N CYS A 347 -10.64 23.76 -1.13
CA CYS A 347 -10.40 24.89 -0.25
C CYS A 347 -9.51 25.91 -0.93
N ASP A 348 -9.96 27.17 -0.94
CA ASP A 348 -9.11 28.33 -1.17
C ASP A 348 -8.97 29.08 0.16
N THR A 349 -7.75 29.17 0.68
CA THR A 349 -7.49 29.71 2.02
C THR A 349 -8.03 31.12 2.19
N ASP A 350 -7.82 32.00 1.20
CA ASP A 350 -8.26 33.39 1.27
C ASP A 350 -9.79 33.47 1.26
N HIS A 351 -10.46 32.69 0.42
CA HIS A 351 -11.91 32.59 0.39
C HIS A 351 -12.48 32.01 1.69
N PHE A 352 -11.93 30.89 2.16
CA PHE A 352 -12.28 30.25 3.43
C PHE A 352 -12.20 31.27 4.58
N MET A 353 -11.09 32.01 4.66
CA MET A 353 -10.87 33.01 5.72
C MET A 353 -11.86 34.17 5.70
N ASN A 354 -12.48 34.47 4.55
CA ASN A 354 -13.51 35.49 4.44
C ASN A 354 -14.93 34.94 4.70
N THR A 355 -15.15 33.64 4.55
CA THR A 355 -16.48 33.02 4.54
C THR A 355 -16.73 32.05 5.69
N VAL A 356 -15.84 31.85 6.66
CA VAL A 356 -16.23 31.12 7.89
C VAL A 356 -17.13 32.02 8.77
N SER A 357 -18.28 31.49 9.19
CA SER A 357 -19.22 32.17 10.11
C SER A 357 -18.58 32.34 11.48
N GLN A 358 -18.09 33.54 11.87
CA GLN A 358 -17.80 33.91 13.26
C GLN A 358 -17.31 35.35 13.50
N THR A 359 -17.58 35.84 14.72
CA THR A 359 -17.27 37.17 15.26
C THR A 359 -15.87 37.18 15.90
N GLY A 360 -14.80 37.61 15.22
CA GLY A 360 -13.46 37.67 15.82
C GLY A 360 -12.33 38.05 14.84
N ASN A 361 -11.13 38.35 15.37
CA ASN A 361 -9.91 38.49 14.55
C ASN A 361 -9.45 37.10 14.09
N ARG A 362 -8.93 36.94 12.86
CA ARG A 362 -8.66 35.62 12.28
C ARG A 362 -7.20 35.49 11.87
N VAL A 363 -6.59 34.34 12.17
CA VAL A 363 -5.22 34.02 11.77
C VAL A 363 -5.16 32.57 11.28
N VAL A 364 -4.45 32.30 10.18
CA VAL A 364 -4.07 30.92 9.80
C VAL A 364 -2.60 30.76 10.09
N GLU A 365 -2.25 29.76 10.90
CA GLU A 365 -0.86 29.56 11.35
C GLU A 365 -0.19 28.34 10.69
N GLY A 366 -0.97 27.43 10.11
CA GLY A 366 -0.47 26.23 9.43
C GLY A 366 -1.41 25.84 8.30
N ILE A 367 -0.96 26.09 7.08
CA ILE A 367 -1.64 25.69 5.84
C ILE A 367 -0.79 24.57 5.24
N GLY A 368 -1.34 23.36 5.24
CA GLY A 368 -0.74 22.24 4.54
C GLY A 368 -1.14 22.18 3.06
N GLU A 369 -0.97 21.02 2.45
CA GLU A 369 -1.07 20.86 1.00
C GLU A 369 -2.54 20.86 0.53
N ASN A 370 -2.79 21.48 -0.63
CA ASN A 370 -4.09 21.43 -1.30
C ASN A 370 -4.11 20.25 -2.27
N ILE A 371 -5.01 19.30 -2.03
CA ILE A 371 -5.22 18.12 -2.86
C ILE A 371 -6.08 18.53 -4.06
N ASN A 372 -5.43 18.98 -5.12
CA ASN A 372 -6.08 19.32 -6.38
C ASN A 372 -5.20 18.92 -7.57
N PRO A 373 -5.57 17.90 -8.36
CA PRO A 373 -6.80 17.10 -8.29
C PRO A 373 -6.76 15.93 -7.28
N LEU A 374 -7.92 15.49 -6.82
CA LEU A 374 -8.10 14.24 -6.05
C LEU A 374 -8.23 13.04 -7.00
N TYR A 375 -7.46 11.97 -6.77
CA TYR A 375 -7.45 10.78 -7.65
C TYR A 375 -8.17 9.55 -7.08
N MET A 376 -8.26 9.44 -5.76
CA MET A 376 -8.89 8.29 -5.09
C MET A 376 -9.88 8.76 -4.02
N LEU A 377 -11.08 8.20 -4.07
CA LEU A 377 -12.17 8.47 -3.15
C LEU A 377 -12.85 7.16 -2.78
N PHE A 378 -13.05 6.94 -1.48
CA PHE A 378 -13.70 5.75 -0.92
C PHE A 378 -14.87 6.15 -0.03
N TYR A 379 -15.90 5.30 -0.03
CA TYR A 379 -17.11 5.50 0.78
C TYR A 379 -17.12 4.53 1.96
N ALA A 380 -17.16 5.06 3.18
CA ALA A 380 -17.12 4.27 4.41
C ALA A 380 -18.49 3.71 4.85
N GLY A 381 -19.55 4.01 4.10
CA GLY A 381 -20.93 3.64 4.43
C GLY A 381 -21.72 4.78 5.08
N SER A 382 -23.03 4.58 5.21
CA SER A 382 -23.96 5.56 5.75
C SER A 382 -24.09 5.36 7.27
N GLY A 383 -23.38 6.17 8.06
CA GLY A 383 -23.49 6.14 9.52
C GLY A 383 -22.69 7.27 10.17
N THR A 384 -23.10 7.69 11.37
CA THR A 384 -22.25 8.54 12.22
C THR A 384 -20.96 7.78 12.54
N ASP A 385 -19.80 8.42 12.39
CA ASP A 385 -18.47 7.85 12.65
C ASP A 385 -18.15 6.59 11.82
N SER A 386 -18.80 6.42 10.66
CA SER A 386 -18.54 5.28 9.78
C SER A 386 -17.09 5.22 9.29
N ALA A 387 -16.45 6.37 9.05
CA ALA A 387 -15.08 6.47 8.59
C ALA A 387 -14.06 6.14 9.71
N ASP A 388 -14.40 6.39 10.98
CA ASP A 388 -13.51 6.21 12.13
C ASP A 388 -13.00 4.78 12.30
N ASN A 389 -13.76 3.79 11.83
CA ASN A 389 -13.42 2.38 11.92
C ASN A 389 -13.34 1.70 10.55
N TYR A 390 -13.36 2.48 9.47
CA TYR A 390 -13.36 1.95 8.11
C TYR A 390 -11.93 1.79 7.61
N THR A 391 -11.53 0.54 7.37
CA THR A 391 -10.29 0.21 6.67
C THR A 391 -10.57 0.07 5.18
N VAL A 392 -9.85 0.81 4.33
CA VAL A 392 -9.86 0.55 2.89
C VAL A 392 -9.00 -0.68 2.62
N SER A 393 -9.56 -1.71 1.99
CA SER A 393 -8.79 -2.93 1.72
C SER A 393 -7.75 -2.71 0.62
N SER A 394 -6.68 -3.49 0.69
CA SER A 394 -5.65 -3.57 -0.35
C SER A 394 -6.24 -3.82 -1.74
N GLU A 395 -7.26 -4.68 -1.85
CA GLU A 395 -7.93 -4.97 -3.12
C GLU A 395 -8.66 -3.76 -3.70
N ASP A 396 -9.31 -2.94 -2.86
CA ASP A 396 -10.00 -1.73 -3.31
C ASP A 396 -9.00 -0.67 -3.81
N ILE A 397 -7.86 -0.51 -3.13
CA ILE A 397 -6.79 0.39 -3.57
C ILE A 397 -6.19 -0.10 -4.89
N LEU A 398 -5.89 -1.41 -4.99
CA LEU A 398 -5.35 -2.02 -6.20
C LEU A 398 -6.33 -1.89 -7.38
N LEU A 399 -7.65 -1.96 -7.13
CA LEU A 399 -8.67 -1.70 -8.14
C LEU A 399 -8.58 -0.26 -8.66
N LYS A 400 -8.46 0.74 -7.78
CA LYS A 400 -8.28 2.15 -8.19
C LYS A 400 -6.98 2.36 -8.97
N LEU A 401 -5.89 1.69 -8.59
CA LEU A 401 -4.63 1.71 -9.35
C LEU A 401 -4.80 1.13 -10.75
N LYS A 402 -5.43 -0.03 -10.89
CA LYS A 402 -5.70 -0.67 -12.20
C LYS A 402 -6.57 0.18 -13.13
N GLU A 403 -7.52 0.94 -12.59
CA GLU A 403 -8.37 1.85 -13.37
C GLU A 403 -7.65 3.15 -13.79
N SER A 404 -6.55 3.51 -13.10
CA SER A 404 -5.92 4.82 -13.19
C SER A 404 -5.41 5.17 -14.59
N ALA A 405 -4.75 4.23 -15.28
CA ALA A 405 -4.20 4.45 -16.62
C ALA A 405 -5.30 4.86 -17.61
N LYS A 406 -6.42 4.13 -17.59
CA LYS A 406 -7.58 4.42 -18.45
C LYS A 406 -8.29 5.71 -18.05
N LYS A 407 -8.42 5.98 -16.74
CA LYS A 407 -9.20 7.10 -16.24
C LYS A 407 -8.47 8.44 -16.32
N TYR A 408 -7.16 8.44 -16.08
CA TYR A 408 -6.39 9.67 -15.89
C TYR A 408 -5.28 9.88 -16.94
N GLY A 409 -4.90 8.84 -17.70
CA GLY A 409 -3.84 8.90 -18.71
C GLY A 409 -2.49 9.32 -18.12
N GLY A 410 -1.62 9.92 -18.94
CA GLY A 410 -0.27 10.34 -18.53
C GLY A 410 0.78 9.24 -18.67
N GLU A 411 1.98 9.52 -18.17
CA GLU A 411 3.07 8.53 -18.12
C GLU A 411 2.66 7.34 -17.23
N LEU A 412 3.13 6.16 -17.61
CA LEU A 412 2.78 4.92 -16.93
C LEU A 412 3.96 4.37 -16.13
N VAL A 413 3.75 4.19 -14.84
CA VAL A 413 4.70 3.48 -13.97
C VAL A 413 4.66 2.00 -14.33
N ASN A 414 5.81 1.46 -14.73
CA ASN A 414 5.98 0.08 -15.20
C ASN A 414 4.96 -0.32 -16.28
N GLY A 415 4.51 0.64 -17.11
CA GLY A 415 3.54 0.40 -18.18
C GLY A 415 2.11 0.07 -17.73
N LYS A 416 1.79 0.15 -16.42
CA LYS A 416 0.50 -0.31 -15.87
C LYS A 416 -0.36 0.74 -15.17
N TYR A 417 0.25 1.65 -14.40
CA TYR A 417 -0.50 2.61 -13.57
C TYR A 417 -0.17 4.04 -14.00
N SER A 418 -1.18 4.93 -14.02
CA SER A 418 -0.96 6.34 -14.28
C SER A 418 -0.08 6.93 -13.19
N GLU A 419 1.03 7.58 -13.57
CA GLU A 419 1.93 8.24 -12.62
C GLU A 419 1.19 9.29 -11.77
N LYS A 420 0.10 9.87 -12.31
CA LYS A 420 -0.69 10.91 -11.65
C LYS A 420 -1.25 10.53 -10.28
N VAL A 421 -1.44 9.23 -10.00
CA VAL A 421 -1.95 8.74 -8.71
C VAL A 421 -0.86 8.60 -7.65
N PHE A 422 0.39 8.82 -8.01
CA PHE A 422 1.55 8.79 -7.12
C PHE A 422 2.05 10.22 -6.86
N SER A 423 2.42 10.50 -5.61
CA SER A 423 3.14 11.73 -5.25
C SER A 423 4.63 11.59 -5.55
N HIS A 424 5.14 10.36 -5.50
CA HIS A 424 6.51 10.02 -5.81
C HIS A 424 6.61 8.59 -6.34
N VAL A 425 7.53 8.36 -7.28
CA VAL A 425 7.94 7.04 -7.75
C VAL A 425 9.46 7.05 -7.77
N ASP A 426 10.10 6.08 -7.13
CA ASP A 426 11.56 6.01 -7.11
C ASP A 426 12.09 5.87 -8.54
N GLU A 427 13.20 6.53 -8.90
CA GLU A 427 13.78 6.43 -10.25
C GLU A 427 14.24 5.00 -10.58
N ASN A 428 14.84 4.32 -9.60
CA ASN A 428 15.39 2.97 -9.75
C ASN A 428 14.56 1.94 -8.99
N TYR A 429 14.69 0.67 -9.37
CA TYR A 429 14.22 -0.43 -8.53
C TYR A 429 15.08 -0.51 -7.27
N THR A 430 14.45 -0.85 -6.16
CA THR A 430 15.14 -1.29 -4.94
C THR A 430 15.44 -2.77 -5.08
N GLU A 431 16.72 -3.14 -4.98
CA GLU A 431 17.19 -4.52 -4.99
C GLU A 431 18.01 -4.75 -3.70
N VAL A 432 17.67 -5.78 -2.93
CA VAL A 432 18.24 -6.04 -1.61
C VAL A 432 18.49 -7.52 -1.39
N ASN A 433 19.59 -7.86 -0.70
CA ASN A 433 19.87 -9.21 -0.23
C ASN A 433 19.90 -9.20 1.30
N ILE A 434 18.72 -9.35 1.90
CA ILE A 434 18.48 -9.19 3.33
C ILE A 434 18.87 -10.47 4.07
N LYS A 435 19.71 -10.34 5.10
CA LYS A 435 20.18 -11.46 5.93
C LYS A 435 19.19 -11.80 7.04
N ALA A 436 19.19 -13.05 7.48
CA ALA A 436 18.28 -13.54 8.52
C ALA A 436 18.53 -12.92 9.90
N ASP A 437 19.73 -12.40 10.15
CA ASP A 437 20.12 -11.68 11.37
C ASP A 437 19.83 -10.17 11.31
N GLU A 438 19.32 -9.66 10.17
CA GLU A 438 18.77 -8.31 10.12
C GLU A 438 17.47 -8.22 10.92
N GLU A 439 17.31 -7.08 11.60
CA GLU A 439 16.18 -6.83 12.47
C GLU A 439 15.57 -5.47 12.15
N TYR A 440 14.25 -5.40 12.27
CA TYR A 440 13.48 -4.17 12.15
C TYR A 440 13.03 -3.69 13.53
N SER A 441 12.78 -2.39 13.62
CA SER A 441 12.13 -1.78 14.76
C SER A 441 10.93 -0.93 14.33
N LEU A 442 9.96 -0.80 15.22
CA LEU A 442 8.77 0.02 15.04
C LEU A 442 8.52 0.85 16.30
N THR A 443 7.98 2.05 16.11
CA THR A 443 7.61 2.97 17.17
C THR A 443 6.10 3.08 17.29
N SER A 444 5.61 3.14 18.54
CA SER A 444 4.19 3.30 18.86
C SER A 444 4.00 4.24 20.03
N GLU A 445 3.66 5.49 19.73
CA GLU A 445 3.34 6.53 20.68
C GLU A 445 1.82 6.67 20.80
N LYS A 446 1.32 6.57 22.04
CA LYS A 446 -0.04 6.93 22.39
C LYS A 446 -0.05 8.35 22.93
N ILE A 447 -0.89 9.17 22.32
CA ILE A 447 -1.01 10.60 22.61
C ILE A 447 -2.31 10.77 23.39
N ALA A 448 -2.23 11.51 24.48
CA ALA A 448 -3.38 11.83 25.32
C ALA A 448 -3.54 13.35 25.44
N GLN A 449 -4.76 13.75 25.81
CA GLN A 449 -5.09 15.12 26.15
C GLN A 449 -5.89 15.15 27.46
N SER A 450 -5.34 15.82 28.46
CA SER A 450 -6.08 16.23 29.65
C SER A 450 -7.15 17.28 29.30
N TRP A 451 -8.09 17.51 30.22
CA TRP A 451 -9.15 18.50 30.02
C TRP A 451 -8.62 19.90 29.68
N TRP A 452 -7.56 20.34 30.35
CA TRP A 452 -6.93 21.64 30.07
C TRP A 452 -6.21 21.65 28.72
N GLU A 453 -5.53 20.55 28.36
CA GLU A 453 -4.88 20.44 27.06
C GLU A 453 -5.88 20.47 25.91
N LYS A 454 -7.06 19.85 26.06
CA LYS A 454 -8.16 19.97 25.10
C LYS A 454 -8.61 21.42 24.89
N ILE A 455 -8.69 22.20 25.98
CA ILE A 455 -9.07 23.62 25.91
C ILE A 455 -8.02 24.47 25.19
N PHE A 456 -6.75 24.14 25.38
CA PHE A 456 -5.64 24.90 24.78
C PHE A 456 -5.12 24.29 23.46
N GLY A 457 -5.75 23.21 22.98
CA GLY A 457 -5.33 22.47 21.79
C GLY A 457 -3.88 21.98 21.89
N LEU A 458 -3.53 21.46 23.07
CA LEU A 458 -2.24 20.82 23.39
C LEU A 458 -2.43 19.31 23.51
N SER A 459 -1.35 18.55 23.49
CA SER A 459 -1.34 17.11 23.73
C SER A 459 0.02 16.68 24.25
N HIS A 460 0.10 15.50 24.87
CA HIS A 460 1.36 14.90 25.30
C HIS A 460 1.41 13.41 24.94
N VAL A 461 2.62 12.87 24.84
CA VAL A 461 2.85 11.44 24.71
C VAL A 461 2.58 10.77 26.07
N GLU A 462 1.54 9.95 26.15
CA GLU A 462 1.16 9.21 27.35
C GLU A 462 2.04 7.97 27.52
N THR A 463 2.24 7.22 26.44
CA THR A 463 3.14 6.05 26.41
C THR A 463 3.86 5.99 25.07
N SER A 464 5.11 5.55 25.08
CA SER A 464 5.89 5.24 23.88
C SER A 464 6.42 3.82 24.00
N THR A 465 6.09 2.97 23.04
CA THR A 465 6.54 1.57 22.98
C THR A 465 7.35 1.37 21.71
N THR A 466 8.58 0.88 21.86
CA THR A 466 9.39 0.45 20.73
C THR A 466 9.35 -1.07 20.61
N PHE A 467 8.97 -1.56 19.44
CA PHE A 467 9.10 -2.97 19.07
C PHE A 467 10.49 -3.13 18.47
N ASN A 468 11.36 -3.89 19.12
CA ASN A 468 12.74 -4.14 18.66
C ASN A 468 12.94 -5.63 18.40
N GLY A 469 13.95 -5.97 17.62
CA GLY A 469 14.32 -7.36 17.35
C GLY A 469 13.32 -8.09 16.46
N ILE A 470 12.64 -7.37 15.57
CA ILE A 470 11.72 -7.98 14.61
C ILE A 470 12.56 -8.63 13.52
N GLN A 471 12.71 -9.95 13.58
CA GLN A 471 13.55 -10.70 12.64
C GLN A 471 13.10 -10.49 11.19
N ALA A 472 14.05 -10.22 10.29
CA ALA A 472 13.77 -10.07 8.88
C ALA A 472 13.20 -11.35 8.26
N ILE A 473 13.74 -12.50 8.63
CA ILE A 473 13.33 -13.81 8.12
C ILE A 473 12.85 -14.68 9.28
N TYR A 474 11.55 -14.92 9.36
CA TYR A 474 10.94 -15.64 10.47
C TYR A 474 10.28 -16.95 10.03
N PRO A 475 10.81 -18.13 10.43
CA PRO A 475 10.12 -19.41 10.24
C PRO A 475 8.97 -19.55 11.24
N VAL A 476 7.74 -19.50 10.74
CA VAL A 476 6.52 -19.51 11.55
C VAL A 476 6.29 -20.87 12.18
N LYS A 477 6.03 -20.88 13.49
CA LYS A 477 5.78 -22.08 14.29
C LYS A 477 4.30 -22.19 14.61
N GLU A 478 3.84 -23.40 14.84
CA GLU A 478 2.43 -23.66 15.18
C GLU A 478 2.04 -22.93 16.49
N SER A 479 2.98 -22.82 17.43
CA SER A 479 2.79 -22.06 18.67
C SER A 479 2.48 -20.58 18.42
N ASP A 480 2.90 -20.00 17.30
CA ASP A 480 2.70 -18.58 17.01
C ASP A 480 1.25 -18.25 16.67
N LEU A 481 0.48 -19.26 16.23
CA LEU A 481 -0.94 -19.15 15.86
C LEU A 481 -1.89 -19.38 17.05
N SER A 482 -1.36 -19.51 18.27
CA SER A 482 -2.14 -19.70 19.48
C SER A 482 -2.71 -18.38 20.02
N GLY A 483 -3.97 -18.41 20.47
CA GLY A 483 -4.68 -17.25 21.02
C GLY A 483 -5.73 -16.67 20.09
N THR A 484 -6.10 -15.42 20.34
CA THR A 484 -7.01 -14.63 19.51
C THR A 484 -6.32 -14.14 18.22
N ALA A 485 -7.11 -13.75 17.21
CA ALA A 485 -6.56 -13.21 15.96
C ALA A 485 -5.66 -11.98 16.21
N GLU A 486 -6.09 -11.07 17.07
CA GLU A 486 -5.32 -9.87 17.44
C GLU A 486 -3.97 -10.21 18.09
N GLU A 487 -3.96 -11.15 19.05
CA GLU A 487 -2.73 -11.60 19.72
C GLU A 487 -1.74 -12.25 18.74
N VAL A 488 -2.25 -13.04 17.79
CA VAL A 488 -1.44 -13.66 16.74
C VAL A 488 -0.89 -12.61 15.78
N CYS A 489 -1.73 -11.70 15.29
CA CYS A 489 -1.32 -10.62 14.39
C CYS A 489 -0.25 -9.73 15.00
N LYS A 490 -0.40 -9.38 16.29
CA LYS A 490 0.60 -8.60 17.03
C LYS A 490 1.91 -9.37 17.22
N ARG A 491 1.84 -10.68 17.51
CA ARG A 491 3.03 -11.53 17.71
C ARG A 491 3.82 -11.73 16.43
N LEU A 492 3.11 -11.94 15.32
CA LEU A 492 3.69 -12.20 14.02
C LEU A 492 3.92 -10.92 13.20
N TYR A 493 3.48 -9.75 13.67
CA TYR A 493 3.55 -8.51 12.92
C TYR A 493 2.89 -8.65 11.53
N ILE A 494 1.62 -9.05 11.50
CA ILE A 494 0.80 -9.14 10.28
C ILE A 494 -0.51 -8.37 10.45
N SER A 495 -1.17 -8.00 9.33
CA SER A 495 -2.44 -7.27 9.37
C SER A 495 -3.54 -8.14 9.98
N GLN A 496 -4.46 -7.52 10.72
CA GLN A 496 -5.67 -8.22 11.16
C GLN A 496 -6.57 -8.62 9.98
N GLY A 497 -6.59 -7.81 8.91
CA GLY A 497 -7.32 -8.10 7.67
C GLY A 497 -6.83 -9.38 6.97
N ASP A 498 -5.54 -9.68 7.11
CA ASP A 498 -4.89 -10.83 6.47
C ASP A 498 -4.91 -12.10 7.33
N TYR A 499 -5.28 -12.03 8.61
CA TYR A 499 -5.20 -13.15 9.55
C TYR A 499 -5.84 -14.43 9.01
N ALA A 500 -7.05 -14.32 8.47
CA ALA A 500 -7.79 -15.47 7.98
C ALA A 500 -7.07 -16.14 6.80
N LYS A 501 -6.63 -15.35 5.81
CA LYS A 501 -5.89 -15.84 4.63
C LYS A 501 -4.54 -16.44 5.03
N PHE A 502 -3.80 -15.77 5.92
CA PHE A 502 -2.51 -16.25 6.42
C PHE A 502 -2.66 -17.58 7.17
N LYS A 503 -3.64 -17.70 8.07
CA LYS A 503 -3.89 -18.93 8.81
C LYS A 503 -4.29 -20.08 7.90
N GLU A 504 -5.17 -19.83 6.92
CA GLU A 504 -5.53 -20.82 5.91
C GLU A 504 -4.31 -21.29 5.13
N TYR A 505 -3.46 -20.36 4.69
CA TYR A 505 -2.22 -20.67 4.00
C TYR A 505 -1.26 -21.49 4.87
N TYR A 506 -1.09 -21.13 6.15
CA TYR A 506 -0.25 -21.88 7.08
C TYR A 506 -0.73 -23.32 7.26
N GLU A 507 -2.02 -23.49 7.58
CA GLU A 507 -2.61 -24.82 7.79
C GLU A 507 -2.54 -25.70 6.53
N ALA A 508 -2.62 -25.10 5.34
CA ALA A 508 -2.50 -25.81 4.07
C ALA A 508 -1.07 -26.31 3.77
N ASN A 509 -0.04 -25.71 4.38
CA ASN A 509 1.37 -25.95 4.02
C ASN A 509 2.20 -26.61 5.14
N LYS A 510 1.82 -26.45 6.42
CA LYS A 510 2.65 -26.80 7.59
C LYS A 510 3.15 -28.25 7.67
N GLU A 511 2.47 -29.19 7.03
CA GLU A 511 2.83 -30.62 7.07
C GLU A 511 4.12 -30.93 6.28
N LEU A 512 4.33 -30.26 5.15
CA LEU A 512 5.44 -30.54 4.23
C LEU A 512 6.40 -29.36 4.04
N CYS A 513 5.97 -28.18 4.45
CA CYS A 513 6.69 -26.93 4.27
C CYS A 513 6.80 -26.16 5.58
N THR A 514 7.81 -25.31 5.66
CA THR A 514 7.90 -24.24 6.66
C THR A 514 7.41 -22.96 6.01
N VAL A 515 6.44 -22.28 6.64
CA VAL A 515 6.00 -20.96 6.19
C VAL A 515 6.94 -19.92 6.77
N TYR A 516 7.46 -19.07 5.90
CA TYR A 516 8.33 -17.96 6.27
C TYR A 516 7.56 -16.65 6.17
N LEU A 517 7.88 -15.76 7.10
CA LEU A 517 7.52 -14.35 7.09
C LEU A 517 8.79 -13.56 6.78
N PHE A 518 8.78 -12.82 5.68
CA PHE A 518 9.90 -11.97 5.24
C PHE A 518 9.53 -10.49 5.43
N ARG A 519 10.31 -9.76 6.22
CA ARG A 519 10.24 -8.29 6.40
C ARG A 519 11.31 -7.66 5.53
N TYR A 520 10.91 -6.68 4.72
CA TYR A 520 11.83 -6.08 3.76
C TYR A 520 11.86 -4.55 3.81
N GLN A 521 10.85 -3.90 4.40
CA GLN A 521 10.79 -2.44 4.46
C GLN A 521 9.92 -1.93 5.60
N THR A 522 10.35 -0.84 6.24
CA THR A 522 9.48 0.02 7.06
C THR A 522 9.26 1.33 6.33
N SER A 523 8.02 1.78 6.22
CA SER A 523 7.64 3.07 5.61
C SER A 523 6.75 3.88 6.54
N ASP A 524 6.54 5.16 6.21
CA ASP A 524 5.48 5.95 6.82
C ASP A 524 4.11 5.56 6.22
N TYR A 525 3.12 5.46 7.10
CA TYR A 525 1.71 5.49 6.77
C TYR A 525 1.08 6.73 7.40
N VAL A 526 0.41 7.54 6.61
CA VAL A 526 -0.26 8.75 7.10
C VAL A 526 -1.76 8.56 6.95
N ALA A 527 -2.49 8.72 8.06
CA ALA A 527 -3.95 8.77 8.08
C ALA A 527 -4.41 9.84 9.06
N GLN A 528 -4.96 10.93 8.53
CA GLN A 528 -5.45 12.05 9.32
C GLN A 528 -6.95 12.21 9.20
N GLU A 529 -7.63 12.38 10.34
CA GLU A 529 -9.04 12.71 10.37
C GLU A 529 -9.31 13.99 9.57
N ALA A 530 -10.41 14.00 8.82
CA ALA A 530 -10.81 15.10 7.98
C ALA A 530 -12.17 15.64 8.41
N SER A 531 -12.23 16.96 8.64
CA SER A 531 -13.49 17.64 8.88
C SER A 531 -14.18 17.97 7.56
N LEU A 532 -15.46 17.58 7.43
CA LEU A 532 -16.33 18.04 6.35
C LEU A 532 -16.85 19.44 6.70
N LEU A 533 -16.68 20.38 5.79
CA LEU A 533 -17.32 21.68 5.82
C LEU A 533 -18.34 21.80 4.69
N VAL A 534 -19.47 22.40 5.01
CA VAL A 534 -20.57 22.63 4.05
C VAL A 534 -20.81 24.13 3.95
N GLN A 535 -21.02 24.61 2.72
CA GLN A 535 -21.41 25.99 2.48
C GLN A 535 -22.91 26.15 2.73
N GLU A 536 -23.28 27.03 3.65
CA GLU A 536 -24.65 27.32 4.06
C GLU A 536 -24.86 28.83 4.12
N LYS A 537 -26.10 29.30 4.14
CA LYS A 537 -26.38 30.73 4.37
C LYS A 537 -26.48 31.01 5.86
N ASP A 538 -25.79 32.05 6.31
CA ASP A 538 -25.95 32.53 7.68
C ASP A 538 -27.28 33.28 7.87
N TRP A 539 -27.49 33.82 9.08
CA TRP A 539 -28.72 34.56 9.41
C TRP A 539 -28.86 35.90 8.68
N LEU A 540 -27.78 36.43 8.08
CA LEU A 540 -27.76 37.62 7.23
C LEU A 540 -27.95 37.26 5.74
N GLY A 541 -27.89 35.98 5.40
CA GLY A 541 -28.01 35.48 4.03
C GLY A 541 -26.67 35.36 3.29
N ASP A 542 -25.56 35.62 3.97
CA ASP A 542 -24.21 35.49 3.44
C ASP A 542 -23.79 34.02 3.39
N GLU A 543 -23.07 33.64 2.34
CA GLU A 543 -22.56 32.27 2.19
C GLU A 543 -21.38 32.04 3.14
N VAL A 544 -21.53 31.04 4.01
CA VAL A 544 -20.56 30.70 5.03
C VAL A 544 -20.23 29.21 5.08
N TRP A 545 -18.98 28.89 5.41
CA TRP A 545 -18.55 27.52 5.68
C TRP A 545 -18.75 27.14 7.14
N ASN A 546 -19.48 26.05 7.36
CA ASN A 546 -19.70 25.45 8.68
C ASN A 546 -19.13 24.04 8.73
N LYS A 547 -18.37 23.71 9.79
CA LYS A 547 -17.97 22.33 10.09
C LYS A 547 -19.23 21.51 10.36
N LYS A 548 -19.40 20.44 9.59
CA LYS A 548 -20.55 19.54 9.68
C LYS A 548 -20.27 18.35 10.58
N ASP A 549 -19.17 17.66 10.34
CA ASP A 549 -18.76 16.42 11.00
C ASP A 549 -17.24 16.15 10.78
N THR A 550 -16.71 15.12 11.42
CA THR A 550 -15.34 14.57 11.27
C THR A 550 -15.33 13.16 10.67
N ASN A 551 -16.45 12.71 10.11
CA ASN A 551 -16.66 11.39 9.53
C ASN A 551 -15.98 11.20 8.15
N ALA A 552 -14.68 11.48 8.10
CA ALA A 552 -13.81 11.32 6.95
C ALA A 552 -12.35 11.27 7.38
N TYR A 553 -11.47 10.79 6.50
CA TYR A 553 -10.03 10.90 6.69
C TYR A 553 -9.31 10.95 5.34
N PHE A 554 -8.13 11.57 5.34
CA PHE A 554 -7.17 11.44 4.26
C PHE A 554 -6.13 10.40 4.62
N PHE A 555 -5.72 9.58 3.66
CA PHE A 555 -4.56 8.72 3.83
C PHE A 555 -3.64 8.72 2.61
N TYR A 556 -2.36 8.44 2.85
CA TYR A 556 -1.43 8.03 1.79
C TYR A 556 -0.40 7.05 2.36
N GLN A 557 0.20 6.27 1.47
CA GLN A 557 1.14 5.23 1.87
C GLN A 557 2.12 4.89 0.75
N THR A 558 3.22 4.27 1.14
CA THR A 558 4.13 3.61 0.21
C THR A 558 3.51 2.29 -0.25
N VAL A 559 3.66 1.97 -1.54
CA VAL A 559 3.33 0.69 -2.16
C VAL A 559 4.56 0.17 -2.90
N ASN A 560 4.71 -1.15 -3.01
CA ASN A 560 5.83 -1.78 -3.69
C ASN A 560 5.32 -2.48 -4.94
N LEU A 561 5.65 -1.90 -6.10
CA LEU A 561 5.20 -2.40 -7.39
C LEU A 561 6.17 -3.45 -7.92
N ASP A 562 5.61 -4.51 -8.51
CA ASP A 562 6.34 -5.63 -9.10
C ASP A 562 7.37 -6.22 -8.12
N PHE A 563 6.98 -6.36 -6.86
CA PHE A 563 7.77 -7.06 -5.86
C PHE A 563 7.97 -8.51 -6.29
N ASP A 564 9.22 -8.94 -6.29
CA ASP A 564 9.58 -10.31 -6.57
C ASP A 564 10.80 -10.79 -5.77
N ILE A 565 10.83 -12.10 -5.51
CA ILE A 565 11.95 -12.77 -4.87
C ILE A 565 12.80 -13.42 -5.97
N ILE A 566 14.04 -12.99 -6.09
CA ILE A 566 14.98 -13.45 -7.11
C ILE A 566 15.58 -14.80 -6.69
N ASP A 567 16.15 -14.85 -5.49
CA ASP A 567 16.79 -16.04 -4.96
C ASP A 567 16.80 -16.04 -3.43
N VAL A 568 17.04 -17.22 -2.86
CA VAL A 568 17.21 -17.38 -1.42
C VAL A 568 18.51 -18.10 -1.14
N THR A 569 19.18 -17.69 -0.06
CA THR A 569 20.38 -18.36 0.43
C THR A 569 20.03 -19.25 1.60
N PHE A 570 20.45 -20.52 1.54
CA PHE A 570 20.42 -21.45 2.66
C PHE A 570 21.83 -21.71 3.17
N SER A 571 21.97 -21.86 4.49
CA SER A 571 23.23 -22.16 5.15
C SER A 571 23.08 -23.31 6.13
N ASN A 572 23.99 -24.27 6.04
CA ASN A 572 24.16 -25.36 7.01
C ASN A 572 25.29 -25.08 8.03
N GLY A 573 25.87 -23.88 7.99
CA GLY A 573 27.01 -23.46 8.82
C GLY A 573 28.40 -23.77 8.24
N GLU A 574 28.47 -24.57 7.17
CA GLU A 574 29.73 -24.87 6.45
C GLU A 574 29.75 -24.23 5.06
N THR A 575 28.60 -24.25 4.37
CA THR A 575 28.46 -23.78 2.98
C THR A 575 27.14 -23.05 2.77
N ASP A 576 27.21 -21.92 2.06
CA ASP A 576 26.03 -21.19 1.59
C ASP A 576 25.65 -21.65 0.18
N THR A 577 24.39 -22.01 0.01
CA THR A 577 23.81 -22.40 -1.28
C THR A 577 22.73 -21.41 -1.68
N VAL A 578 22.89 -20.79 -2.84
CA VAL A 578 21.88 -19.92 -3.44
C VAL A 578 20.95 -20.77 -4.31
N ILE A 579 19.66 -20.70 -4.04
CA ILE A 579 18.61 -21.36 -4.81
C ILE A 579 17.75 -20.28 -5.46
N PRO A 580 17.62 -20.25 -6.79
CA PRO A 580 16.77 -19.27 -7.44
C PRO A 580 15.30 -19.53 -7.13
N VAL A 581 14.51 -18.47 -7.18
CA VAL A 581 13.07 -18.52 -7.02
C VAL A 581 12.39 -18.28 -8.36
N ALA A 582 11.34 -19.05 -8.62
CA ALA A 582 10.35 -18.80 -9.66
C ALA A 582 9.05 -18.39 -8.97
N SER A 583 8.73 -17.10 -8.99
CA SER A 583 7.47 -16.55 -8.48
C SER A 583 6.90 -15.51 -9.43
N ASN A 584 5.57 -15.41 -9.50
CA ASN A 584 4.96 -14.28 -10.20
C ASN A 584 5.22 -13.00 -9.39
N PRO A 585 5.67 -11.89 -10.02
CA PRO A 585 5.74 -10.59 -9.37
C PRO A 585 4.36 -10.15 -8.88
N ILE A 586 4.31 -9.52 -7.72
CA ILE A 586 3.09 -9.00 -7.10
C ILE A 586 3.20 -7.51 -6.79
N ASP A 587 2.06 -6.81 -6.79
CA ASP A 587 1.99 -5.46 -6.24
C ASP A 587 1.60 -5.52 -4.78
N VAL A 588 2.50 -5.08 -3.90
CA VAL A 588 2.26 -5.05 -2.46
C VAL A 588 1.64 -3.70 -2.10
N VAL A 589 0.36 -3.76 -1.76
CA VAL A 589 -0.44 -2.62 -1.32
C VAL A 589 -1.01 -2.96 0.06
N PRO A 590 -0.52 -2.36 1.15
CA PRO A 590 -1.13 -2.57 2.46
C PRO A 590 -2.57 -2.05 2.52
N ASP A 591 -3.41 -2.63 3.38
CA ASP A 591 -4.69 -2.03 3.75
C ASP A 591 -4.47 -0.63 4.33
N ALA A 592 -5.39 0.31 4.09
CA ALA A 592 -5.34 1.65 4.69
C ALA A 592 -6.26 1.71 5.92
N THR A 593 -5.66 1.71 7.11
CA THR A 593 -6.38 1.78 8.40
C THR A 593 -6.79 3.22 8.73
N PRO A 594 -7.91 3.44 9.44
CA PRO A 594 -8.33 4.78 9.83
C PRO A 594 -7.29 5.45 10.76
N PRO A 595 -7.40 6.78 10.97
CA PRO A 595 -6.54 7.53 11.88
C PRO A 595 -6.50 6.93 13.29
N VAL A 596 -5.34 7.03 13.95
CA VAL A 596 -5.16 6.54 15.33
C VAL A 596 -6.08 7.28 16.32
N TYR A 597 -6.33 8.57 16.06
CA TYR A 597 -7.20 9.41 16.88
C TYR A 597 -8.30 9.99 16.01
N THR A 598 -9.55 9.79 16.44
CA THR A 598 -10.74 10.37 15.82
C THR A 598 -11.62 11.07 16.88
N GLU A 599 -12.35 12.08 16.44
CA GLU A 599 -13.39 12.79 17.19
C GLU A 599 -14.75 12.22 16.80
N SER A 600 -15.39 11.50 17.72
CA SER A 600 -16.75 11.00 17.49
C SER A 600 -17.75 12.16 17.33
N ASP A 601 -18.51 12.11 16.23
CA ASP A 601 -19.63 13.01 15.93
C ASP A 601 -20.92 12.61 16.68
N VAL A 602 -20.90 11.50 17.42
CA VAL A 602 -21.97 11.18 18.35
C VAL A 602 -22.01 12.26 19.41
N LEU A 603 -23.01 13.14 19.27
CA LEU A 603 -23.35 14.11 20.28
C LEU A 603 -23.47 13.37 21.62
N ASN A 604 -22.55 13.68 22.54
CA ASN A 604 -22.72 13.37 23.95
C ASN A 604 -23.90 14.21 24.46
N GLU A 605 -25.12 13.82 24.12
CA GLU A 605 -26.38 14.50 24.40
C GLU A 605 -26.48 14.86 25.88
N TRP A 606 -25.97 14.00 26.77
CA TRP A 606 -25.89 14.27 28.21
C TRP A 606 -25.03 15.50 28.56
N MET A 607 -24.00 15.82 27.78
CA MET A 607 -23.15 17.00 27.99
C MET A 607 -23.87 18.30 27.63
N LYS A 608 -24.81 18.27 26.66
CA LYS A 608 -25.72 19.40 26.40
C LYS A 608 -26.62 19.62 27.61
N TRP A 609 -27.18 18.56 28.17
CA TRP A 609 -28.02 18.63 29.38
C TRP A 609 -27.24 19.10 30.61
N ILE A 610 -25.97 18.72 30.77
CA ILE A 610 -25.11 19.24 31.83
C ILE A 610 -24.79 20.71 31.61
N ARG A 611 -24.43 21.14 30.39
CA ARG A 611 -24.19 22.56 30.11
C ARG A 611 -25.44 23.41 30.37
N LEU A 612 -26.62 22.94 29.95
CA LEU A 612 -27.90 23.56 30.28
C LEU A 612 -28.16 23.60 31.79
N ALA A 613 -27.89 22.52 32.51
CA ALA A 613 -28.04 22.45 33.96
C ALA A 613 -27.08 23.42 34.68
N VAL A 614 -25.82 23.52 34.24
CA VAL A 614 -24.83 24.46 34.79
C VAL A 614 -25.23 25.90 34.50
N ILE A 615 -25.67 26.23 33.28
CA ILE A 615 -26.18 27.56 32.92
C ILE A 615 -27.41 27.91 33.76
N LEU A 616 -28.32 26.94 33.97
CA LEU A 616 -29.51 27.12 34.80
C LEU A 616 -29.11 27.35 36.27
N ILE A 617 -28.13 26.61 36.81
CA ILE A 617 -27.61 26.81 38.16
C ILE A 617 -26.97 28.20 38.29
N ILE A 618 -26.15 28.61 37.32
CA ILE A 618 -25.54 29.96 37.32
C ILE A 618 -26.63 31.03 37.24
N ALA A 619 -27.64 30.88 36.39
CA ALA A 619 -28.77 31.80 36.31
C ALA A 619 -29.56 31.86 37.62
N ILE A 620 -29.79 30.72 38.28
CA ILE A 620 -30.45 30.65 39.59
C ILE A 620 -29.60 31.34 40.67
N VAL A 621 -28.29 31.11 40.70
CA VAL A 621 -27.37 31.78 41.62
C VAL A 621 -27.36 33.29 41.38
N LEU A 622 -27.31 33.73 40.12
CA LEU A 622 -27.40 35.14 39.76
C LEU A 622 -28.75 35.74 40.18
N ILE A 623 -29.86 35.02 40.01
CA ILE A 623 -31.19 35.45 40.49
C ILE A 623 -31.22 35.55 42.01
N ILE A 624 -30.65 34.58 42.75
CA ILE A 624 -30.60 34.60 44.22
C ILE A 624 -29.75 35.77 44.71
N VAL A 625 -28.57 35.99 44.12
CA VAL A 625 -27.70 37.12 44.43
C VAL A 625 -28.40 38.44 44.11
N PHE A 626 -29.02 38.55 42.93
CA PHE A 626 -29.78 39.74 42.53
C PHE A 626 -30.99 39.99 43.44
N TRP A 627 -31.66 38.93 43.92
CA TRP A 627 -32.76 39.02 44.88
C TRP A 627 -32.31 39.52 46.26
N GLN A 628 -31.07 39.27 46.68
CA GLN A 628 -30.52 39.86 47.91
C GLN A 628 -30.39 41.38 47.83
N PHE A 629 -30.15 41.93 46.64
CA PHE A 629 -30.04 43.38 46.42
C PHE A 629 -31.40 44.04 46.10
N VAL A 630 -32.30 43.36 45.40
CA VAL A 630 -33.62 43.87 44.98
C VAL A 630 -34.69 43.67 46.05
N GLY A 631 -34.61 42.58 46.82
CA GLY A 631 -35.56 42.24 47.89
C GLY A 631 -35.73 43.32 48.98
N PRO A 632 -34.64 43.95 49.48
CA PRO A 632 -34.74 45.10 50.40
C PRO A 632 -35.45 46.31 49.77
N PHE A 633 -35.26 46.54 48.47
CA PHE A 633 -35.85 47.66 47.73
C PHE A 633 -37.37 47.50 47.59
N PHE A 634 -37.85 46.29 47.28
CA PHE A 634 -39.29 45.99 47.27
C PHE A 634 -39.93 46.06 48.66
N LYS A 635 -39.23 45.60 49.71
CA LYS A 635 -39.71 45.77 51.10
C LYS A 635 -39.84 47.24 51.48
N LEU A 636 -38.90 48.08 51.06
CA LEU A 636 -38.93 49.52 51.30
C LEU A 636 -40.11 50.18 50.55
N ILE A 637 -40.31 49.86 49.27
CA ILE A 637 -41.44 50.38 48.48
C ILE A 637 -42.79 49.92 49.06
N TRP A 638 -42.92 48.64 49.42
CA TRP A 638 -44.13 48.10 50.06
C TRP A 638 -44.39 48.77 51.41
N TRP A 639 -43.35 48.99 52.21
CA TRP A 639 -43.45 49.69 53.49
C TRP A 639 -43.91 51.14 53.31
N ILE A 640 -43.38 51.84 52.31
CA ILE A 640 -43.79 53.22 51.95
C ILE A 640 -45.25 53.25 51.46
N ILE A 641 -45.67 52.31 50.61
CA ILE A 641 -47.07 52.21 50.15
C ILE A 641 -48.03 51.89 51.30
N CYS A 642 -47.60 51.09 52.29
CA CYS A 642 -48.43 50.72 53.44
C CYS A 642 -48.49 51.79 54.55
N LEU A 643 -47.60 52.79 54.56
CA LEU A 643 -47.59 53.88 55.56
C LEU A 643 -48.91 54.64 55.68
N PRO A 644 -49.56 55.12 54.59
CA PRO A 644 -50.85 55.80 54.69
C PRO A 644 -51.96 54.91 55.25
N PHE A 645 -51.98 53.61 54.92
CA PHE A 645 -52.98 52.67 55.46
C PHE A 645 -52.76 52.36 56.95
N LYS A 646 -51.50 52.33 57.42
CA LYS A 646 -51.18 52.19 58.85
C LYS A 646 -51.50 53.45 59.66
N ALA A 647 -51.37 54.64 59.07
CA ALA A 647 -51.77 55.90 59.69
C ALA A 647 -53.30 56.01 59.84
N ILE A 648 -54.07 55.54 58.85
CA ILE A 648 -55.53 55.48 58.91
C ILE A 648 -55.99 54.47 59.98
N GLY A 649 -55.34 53.30 60.09
CA GLY A 649 -55.66 52.32 61.13
C GLY A 649 -55.45 52.80 62.58
N LEU A 650 -54.51 53.72 62.82
CA LEU A 650 -54.28 54.32 64.15
C LEU A 650 -55.35 55.36 64.53
N LEU A 651 -56.00 56.00 63.55
CA LEU A 651 -57.11 56.93 63.79
C LEU A 651 -58.39 56.20 64.20
N PHE A 652 -58.64 54.98 63.69
CA PHE A 652 -59.76 54.15 64.11
C PHE A 652 -59.56 53.55 65.51
N LYS A 653 -58.32 53.15 65.85
CA LYS A 653 -58.00 52.61 67.20
C LYS A 653 -58.09 53.62 68.33
N LYS A 654 -58.03 54.93 68.03
CA LYS A 654 -58.22 55.99 69.02
C LYS A 654 -59.70 56.28 69.29
N LYS A 655 -60.58 56.01 68.32
CA LYS A 655 -62.03 56.17 68.44
C LYS A 655 -62.69 55.06 69.25
N ASP A 656 -62.23 53.81 69.07
CA ASP A 656 -62.71 52.68 69.88
C ASP A 656 -62.36 52.80 71.38
N LYS A 657 -61.25 53.47 71.71
CA LYS A 657 -60.89 53.77 73.12
C LYS A 657 -61.73 54.89 73.75
N GLU A 658 -62.14 55.90 72.98
CA GLU A 658 -63.04 56.96 73.46
C GLU A 658 -64.50 56.46 73.59
N ASP A 659 -64.90 55.47 72.79
CA ASP A 659 -66.24 54.85 72.87
C ASP A 659 -66.33 53.74 73.95
N GLU A 660 -65.22 53.10 74.36
CA GLU A 660 -65.16 52.22 75.54
C GLU A 660 -65.16 53.01 76.87
N GLU A 661 -64.53 54.19 76.94
CA GLU A 661 -64.60 55.05 78.14
C GLU A 661 -66.00 55.65 78.35
N LYS A 662 -66.77 55.93 77.28
CA LYS A 662 -68.17 56.40 77.40
C LYS A 662 -69.19 55.32 77.76
N LYS A 663 -68.90 54.04 77.52
CA LYS A 663 -69.80 52.93 77.92
C LYS A 663 -69.62 52.48 79.37
N ASN A 664 -68.52 52.87 80.03
CA ASN A 664 -68.28 52.54 81.43
C ASN A 664 -68.82 53.58 82.43
N ASP A 665 -69.32 54.74 81.97
CA ASP A 665 -69.86 55.83 82.82
C ASP A 665 -71.40 55.83 82.95
N GLU A 666 -72.13 54.94 82.25
CA GLU A 666 -73.60 54.80 82.35
C GLU A 666 -74.08 53.49 83.01
N SER A 667 -73.20 52.68 83.60
CA SER A 667 -73.61 51.47 84.33
C SER A 667 -72.81 51.24 85.62
N GLY A 668 -73.04 52.06 86.65
CA GLY A 668 -72.53 51.78 87.99
C GLY A 668 -72.76 52.91 88.97
N LYS A 669 -73.75 52.73 89.86
CA LYS A 669 -73.99 53.52 91.08
C LYS A 669 -72.82 53.48 92.05
#